data_AF-A0A8K9Y1R2-F1
#
_entry.id   AF-A0A8K9Y1R2-F1
#
_cell.length_a   1.000
_cell.length_b   1.000
_cell.length_c   1.000
_cell.angle_alpha   90.00
_cell.angle_beta   90.00
_cell.angle_gamma   90.00
#
_symmetry.space_group_name_H-M   'P 1'
#
loop_
_entity.id
_entity.type
_entity.pdbx_description
1 polymer ?
#
loop_
_entity_poly.entity_id
_entity_poly.type
_entity_poly.pdbx_seq_one_letter_code
_entity_poly.pdbx_strand_id
1 'polypeptide(L)'
;MWFLPRRNCRLSSQQQDHGVWHGAHIPSAISSLSITTSFWIVTSSWCLVAVQTQAYQPTVNTQYGKLRGVRVPLPSEILGPVDQYLGVPYAASPVGEKRFLPPEPPSSWSGIKNTTHFAPVCPQNIHNAVPEIMMPIWFSFSLDIVASYIQDQNEDCLYLNIYVPTEDDIRDTGAKPVMVFIHGGSYMEGTGNMIDGSVLASYGNVIVITLNYRVGVLGFLSTGDQAAKGNYGLLDQIQALRWISENIGYFGGDSNRITVFGSGIGASCVSLLTLSHHSEGLFHRAIIQSGSALSSWAVNYQPVKYTRLLSEKVGCNVLDTLDMVDCLRKKSARELVEQDIQPARYHVAFGPVIDGDVIPDDPEILMEQGEFLNYDIMLGINQGEGLRFVDNVVDSEDGISGNDFDFSVSDFVDSLYGYPEGKDTLRETIKFMYTDWADRENPETRRKTLVALFTDHQWVEPSVVTADLHARYGSPTYFYAFYHHCQSLMKPAWSDAAHGDEVPYVFGIPMIGPTDLFPCNFSKNDIMLSAVVMTYWTNFAKTGDPNKPVPQDTKFIHTKANRFEEVAWSKYNPQDQLYLHIGLKPRVRDHYRATKVAFWKHLVPHLYNLHDMFHYTSTTTKVLLHLFNSHLYNLHHMFHYTSTTTKVLLHLFNSHLYNLHHMFHYTSTTTKVLLHLFNSHLYNLHDMFHYTSTTTKVLLHLFKSHLYNLHHMFHYTSTTTKVLLHLFNSHLYNLHDMFHYTSTTTKVLLHLFNSHLYNLHHMFHYTSTTTKVLLHLFNSHLYNLHDMFHYTSTTTKVLLHLFNSHLYNLHHMIHYTSTTTKVLLHVFNSHLYKLHDMFHYTSTTTKVLLHVFNSHLYNLLHMFHYTSTTTKVLLHLFNSHLYNLHDMFHYTSTTTKVLLHVFNSHLYNLLHMFHYTSTTTKVLLHVFNSHLYNLLHMFHYTSTTTKVLLHLFKSHLYNLLHMFHYTSTTTKVLLHLFNSHLYNLHHMIHYTSTTTKVLLHVFNSHLYNLLHMFHYTSTTTKVLLHVFNSHLYNLLHMFHYTSTTTKVLLHLFKSHLYNLLHMFHYTSTTTKVLLHLFNSHFSFI
;
A
#
# COMPACT_ATOMS: atom_id res chain seq x y z
N MET A 1 -66.15 24.09 0.73
CA MET A 1 -66.51 24.45 -0.65
C MET A 1 -65.42 23.88 -1.58
N TRP A 2 -65.71 22.91 -2.45
CA TRP A 2 -66.19 23.11 -3.85
C TRP A 2 -65.16 23.92 -4.68
N PHE A 3 -64.37 23.40 -5.64
CA PHE A 3 -64.06 22.05 -6.20
C PHE A 3 -62.64 22.17 -6.87
N LEU A 4 -61.70 21.20 -7.02
CA LEU A 4 -61.57 19.73 -7.01
C LEU A 4 -62.09 18.96 -8.25
N PRO A 5 -61.41 17.90 -8.77
CA PRO A 5 -60.10 17.26 -8.44
C PRO A 5 -59.03 17.60 -9.54
N ARG A 6 -57.94 16.87 -9.91
CA ARG A 6 -57.09 15.68 -9.52
C ARG A 6 -55.69 15.93 -10.21
N ARG A 7 -54.47 15.52 -9.81
CA ARG A 7 -53.84 14.38 -9.08
C ARG A 7 -53.70 13.05 -9.85
N ASN A 8 -52.66 12.21 -9.66
CA ASN A 8 -51.22 12.35 -9.31
C ASN A 8 -50.54 10.94 -9.26
N CYS A 9 -49.19 10.88 -9.23
CA CYS A 9 -48.25 9.95 -8.52
C CYS A 9 -48.72 8.59 -7.90
N ARG A 10 -47.92 7.52 -7.73
CA ARG A 10 -46.46 7.21 -7.88
C ARG A 10 -46.23 5.69 -7.60
N LEU A 11 -45.10 5.10 -8.09
CA LEU A 11 -44.37 3.91 -7.55
C LEU A 11 -45.11 2.53 -7.52
N SER A 12 -44.48 1.34 -7.54
CA SER A 12 -43.06 0.90 -7.69
C SER A 12 -42.94 -0.61 -8.05
N SER A 13 -41.77 -1.00 -8.60
CA SER A 13 -41.10 -2.34 -8.51
C SER A 13 -41.79 -3.65 -8.95
N GLN A 14 -41.19 -4.40 -9.90
CA GLN A 14 -40.69 -5.77 -9.65
C GLN A 14 -39.75 -6.34 -10.75
N GLN A 15 -39.27 -7.58 -10.56
CA GLN A 15 -38.10 -8.24 -11.18
C GLN A 15 -38.36 -9.05 -12.47
N GLN A 16 -37.30 -9.18 -13.28
CA GLN A 16 -36.71 -10.38 -13.94
C GLN A 16 -37.47 -11.37 -14.86
N ASP A 17 -36.68 -11.81 -15.85
CA ASP A 17 -36.48 -13.17 -16.41
C ASP A 17 -37.42 -13.83 -17.45
N HIS A 18 -36.76 -14.20 -18.56
CA HIS A 18 -36.88 -15.41 -19.42
C HIS A 18 -38.19 -15.82 -20.15
N GLY A 19 -38.04 -16.17 -21.44
CA GLY A 19 -39.02 -16.94 -22.25
C GLY A 19 -39.17 -16.40 -23.70
N VAL A 20 -38.42 -16.83 -24.74
CA VAL A 20 -38.27 -18.16 -25.40
C VAL A 20 -39.32 -18.45 -26.52
N TRP A 21 -38.90 -18.14 -27.75
CA TRP A 21 -39.12 -18.88 -29.03
C TRP A 21 -40.49 -18.98 -29.76
N HIS A 22 -40.39 -19.01 -31.10
CA HIS A 22 -41.37 -19.36 -32.16
C HIS A 22 -42.63 -18.45 -32.33
N GLY A 23 -43.19 -18.25 -33.54
CA GLY A 23 -42.66 -18.54 -34.89
C GLY A 23 -43.69 -18.53 -36.05
N ALA A 24 -43.23 -18.08 -37.24
CA ALA A 24 -43.78 -18.30 -38.59
C ALA A 24 -45.08 -17.59 -39.09
N HIS A 25 -45.17 -17.48 -40.44
CA HIS A 25 -46.32 -17.14 -41.32
C HIS A 25 -46.86 -15.67 -41.29
N ILE A 26 -46.86 -14.82 -42.35
CA ILE A 26 -46.96 -14.93 -43.84
C ILE A 26 -48.30 -15.56 -44.28
N PRO A 27 -49.18 -14.98 -45.15
CA PRO A 27 -48.87 -14.10 -46.33
C PRO A 27 -49.87 -12.96 -46.75
N SER A 28 -49.40 -12.09 -47.68
CA SER A 28 -50.18 -11.48 -48.82
C SER A 28 -51.28 -10.41 -48.56
N ALA A 29 -51.80 -9.63 -49.54
CA ALA A 29 -51.65 -9.64 -51.01
C ALA A 29 -52.00 -8.28 -51.72
N ILE A 30 -51.38 -8.01 -52.90
CA ILE A 30 -51.95 -7.36 -54.14
C ILE A 30 -52.42 -5.87 -54.00
N SER A 31 -52.16 -4.89 -54.90
CA SER A 31 -52.05 -4.78 -56.39
C SER A 31 -51.33 -3.44 -56.78
N SER A 32 -51.03 -3.04 -58.04
CA SER A 32 -50.69 -3.67 -59.34
C SER A 32 -50.47 -2.57 -60.44
N LEU A 33 -50.09 -2.96 -61.68
CA LEU A 33 -49.94 -2.17 -62.94
C LEU A 33 -48.77 -1.13 -63.05
N SER A 34 -48.20 -0.80 -64.23
CA SER A 34 -47.94 -1.59 -65.47
C SER A 34 -47.13 -0.81 -66.54
N ILE A 35 -46.12 -1.45 -67.20
CA ILE A 35 -45.84 -1.43 -68.68
C ILE A 35 -45.35 -0.06 -69.29
N THR A 36 -44.45 0.10 -70.29
CA THR A 36 -43.94 -0.72 -71.43
C THR A 36 -42.44 -0.46 -71.70
N THR A 37 -41.80 -1.23 -72.61
CA THR A 37 -40.44 -1.03 -73.15
C THR A 37 -40.43 -0.91 -74.70
N SER A 38 -39.46 -0.17 -75.29
CA SER A 38 -38.93 -0.31 -76.67
C SER A 38 -37.87 0.79 -77.01
N PHE A 39 -37.16 0.77 -78.14
CA PHE A 39 -35.94 -0.02 -78.41
C PHE A 39 -35.12 0.63 -79.59
N TRP A 40 -33.86 1.00 -79.34
CA TRP A 40 -32.70 1.05 -80.29
C TRP A 40 -32.44 2.21 -81.31
N ILE A 41 -31.21 2.75 -81.18
CA ILE A 41 -30.25 3.35 -82.16
C ILE A 41 -30.64 4.53 -83.08
N VAL A 42 -29.99 5.69 -82.84
CA VAL A 42 -29.08 6.39 -83.80
C VAL A 42 -27.82 6.84 -83.01
N THR A 43 -26.69 7.09 -83.67
CA THR A 43 -25.33 7.13 -83.07
C THR A 43 -24.68 8.52 -82.90
N SER A 44 -23.77 8.58 -81.92
CA SER A 44 -22.52 9.38 -81.88
C SER A 44 -22.55 10.91 -81.69
N SER A 45 -21.57 11.38 -80.89
CA SER A 45 -21.23 12.78 -80.56
C SER A 45 -22.17 13.44 -79.54
N TRP A 46 -21.72 13.98 -78.40
CA TRP A 46 -20.36 14.22 -77.91
C TRP A 46 -19.93 13.29 -76.77
N CYS A 47 -18.63 13.01 -76.68
CA CYS A 47 -18.02 12.49 -75.46
C CYS A 47 -17.77 13.65 -74.48
N LEU A 48 -18.55 13.72 -73.40
CA LEU A 48 -18.00 14.16 -72.12
C LEU A 48 -17.65 12.90 -71.33
N VAL A 49 -16.38 12.49 -71.45
CA VAL A 49 -15.81 11.53 -70.51
C VAL A 49 -15.87 12.19 -69.14
N ALA A 50 -16.68 11.64 -68.24
CA ALA A 50 -16.55 11.93 -66.82
C ALA A 50 -15.21 11.34 -66.37
N VAL A 51 -14.15 12.13 -66.52
CA VAL A 51 -12.83 11.78 -66.00
C VAL A 51 -12.96 11.82 -64.48
N GLN A 52 -13.25 10.66 -63.89
CA GLN A 52 -12.88 10.39 -62.52
C GLN A 52 -11.37 10.55 -62.47
N THR A 53 -10.91 11.71 -62.01
CA THR A 53 -9.50 12.03 -61.77
C THR A 53 -9.02 11.08 -60.69
N GLN A 54 -8.50 9.92 -61.12
CA GLN A 54 -8.12 8.84 -60.23
C GLN A 54 -7.05 9.38 -59.28
N ALA A 55 -7.45 9.57 -58.01
CA ALA A 55 -6.65 10.29 -57.03
C ALA A 55 -5.27 9.67 -56.95
N TYR A 56 -4.22 10.50 -57.00
CA TYR A 56 -2.85 10.00 -57.01
C TYR A 56 -2.59 9.20 -55.73
N GLN A 57 -2.06 7.99 -55.89
CA GLN A 57 -1.82 7.04 -54.80
C GLN A 57 -0.31 6.94 -54.53
N PRO A 58 0.27 7.90 -53.76
CA PRO A 58 1.69 7.88 -53.45
C PRO A 58 2.05 6.59 -52.67
N THR A 59 3.24 6.05 -52.92
CA THR A 59 3.71 4.81 -52.30
C THR A 59 5.08 5.05 -51.66
N VAL A 60 5.17 4.78 -50.36
CA VAL A 60 6.38 4.96 -49.53
C VAL A 60 6.84 3.59 -49.01
N ASN A 61 8.13 3.43 -48.76
CA ASN A 61 8.72 2.20 -48.22
C ASN A 61 9.28 2.46 -46.83
N THR A 62 8.67 1.90 -45.79
CA THR A 62 9.15 1.99 -44.39
C THR A 62 10.12 0.83 -44.08
N GLN A 63 10.68 0.77 -42.86
CA GLN A 63 11.44 -0.39 -42.41
C GLN A 63 10.58 -1.68 -42.33
N TYR A 64 9.26 -1.53 -42.22
CA TYR A 64 8.30 -2.63 -42.01
C TYR A 64 7.62 -3.09 -43.32
N GLY A 65 7.59 -2.26 -44.36
CA GLY A 65 7.06 -2.63 -45.67
C GLY A 65 6.61 -1.43 -46.50
N LYS A 66 5.95 -1.68 -47.63
CA LYS A 66 5.42 -0.59 -48.48
C LYS A 66 4.02 -0.17 -48.04
N LEU A 67 3.80 1.13 -48.02
CA LEU A 67 2.54 1.80 -47.70
C LEU A 67 2.04 2.57 -48.92
N ARG A 68 0.72 2.66 -49.09
CA ARG A 68 0.07 3.46 -50.13
C ARG A 68 -0.90 4.45 -49.51
N GLY A 69 -0.60 5.74 -49.65
CA GLY A 69 -1.46 6.84 -49.24
C GLY A 69 -2.39 7.31 -50.36
N VAL A 70 -2.98 8.49 -50.18
CA VAL A 70 -3.84 9.19 -51.14
C VAL A 70 -3.52 10.68 -51.15
N ARG A 71 -3.43 11.30 -52.34
CA ARG A 71 -3.29 12.75 -52.49
C ARG A 71 -4.65 13.42 -52.41
N VAL A 72 -4.79 14.35 -51.46
CA VAL A 72 -6.03 15.09 -51.19
C VAL A 72 -5.83 16.58 -51.49
N PRO A 73 -6.67 17.21 -52.34
CA PRO A 73 -6.69 18.66 -52.52
C PRO A 73 -7.44 19.32 -51.37
N LEU A 74 -6.93 20.47 -50.90
CA LEU A 74 -7.59 21.28 -49.88
C LEU A 74 -8.64 22.22 -50.51
N PRO A 75 -9.72 22.58 -49.79
CA PRO A 75 -10.75 23.50 -50.28
C PRO A 75 -10.29 24.98 -50.17
N SER A 76 -9.13 25.30 -50.72
CA SER A 76 -8.55 26.64 -50.76
C SER A 76 -7.63 26.79 -51.98
N GLU A 77 -7.82 27.85 -52.77
CA GLU A 77 -7.01 28.14 -53.97
C GLU A 77 -5.54 28.51 -53.65
N ILE A 78 -5.19 28.66 -52.37
CA ILE A 78 -3.87 29.12 -51.89
C ILE A 78 -3.08 27.97 -51.23
N LEU A 79 -3.73 26.88 -50.85
CA LEU A 79 -3.09 25.77 -50.12
C LEU A 79 -2.83 24.58 -51.05
N GLY A 80 -1.56 24.18 -51.17
CA GLY A 80 -1.16 23.00 -51.93
C GLY A 80 -1.76 21.69 -51.39
N PRO A 81 -1.93 20.66 -52.24
CA PRO A 81 -2.48 19.37 -51.82
C PRO A 81 -1.53 18.63 -50.85
N VAL A 82 -2.10 17.65 -50.15
CA VAL A 82 -1.42 16.86 -49.11
C VAL A 82 -1.48 15.37 -49.45
N ASP A 83 -0.38 14.66 -49.28
CA ASP A 83 -0.34 13.19 -49.34
C ASP A 83 -0.65 12.64 -47.94
N GLN A 84 -1.81 11.99 -47.80
CA GLN A 84 -2.29 11.40 -46.55
C GLN A 84 -1.98 9.90 -46.49
N TYR A 85 -1.47 9.44 -45.35
CA TYR A 85 -1.30 8.02 -45.00
C TYR A 85 -2.04 7.76 -43.70
N LEU A 86 -3.28 7.26 -43.80
CA LEU A 86 -4.18 7.04 -42.67
C LEU A 86 -4.15 5.57 -42.23
N GLY A 87 -4.20 5.29 -40.93
CA GLY A 87 -4.18 3.91 -40.43
C GLY A 87 -2.83 3.19 -40.60
N VAL A 88 -1.71 3.88 -40.39
CA VAL A 88 -0.35 3.30 -40.41
C VAL A 88 -0.06 2.59 -39.08
N PRO A 89 0.25 1.27 -39.05
CA PRO A 89 0.56 0.57 -37.81
C PRO A 89 1.95 0.97 -37.30
N TYR A 90 2.04 1.44 -36.05
CA TYR A 90 3.33 1.78 -35.40
C TYR A 90 3.76 0.78 -34.32
N ALA A 91 2.87 -0.15 -33.95
CA ALA A 91 3.09 -1.22 -32.99
C ALA A 91 2.30 -2.49 -33.39
N ALA A 92 2.55 -3.60 -32.71
CA ALA A 92 1.74 -4.81 -32.80
C ALA A 92 0.48 -4.70 -31.94
N SER A 93 -0.60 -5.35 -32.38
CA SER A 93 -1.89 -5.38 -31.71
C SER A 93 -1.79 -5.79 -30.22
N PRO A 94 -2.26 -4.96 -29.25
CA PRO A 94 -2.11 -5.19 -27.82
C PRO A 94 -3.18 -6.14 -27.23
N VAL A 95 -3.54 -7.19 -27.98
CA VAL A 95 -4.64 -8.12 -27.67
C VAL A 95 -4.21 -9.36 -26.89
N GLY A 96 -5.14 -9.95 -26.14
CA GLY A 96 -4.92 -11.20 -25.39
C GLY A 96 -3.84 -11.02 -24.32
N GLU A 97 -2.81 -11.86 -24.35
CA GLU A 97 -1.67 -11.77 -23.41
C GLU A 97 -0.93 -10.42 -23.48
N LYS A 98 -1.01 -9.70 -24.61
CA LYS A 98 -0.42 -8.36 -24.77
C LYS A 98 -1.24 -7.25 -24.12
N ARG A 99 -2.46 -7.54 -23.63
CA ARG A 99 -3.24 -6.58 -22.85
C ARG A 99 -2.57 -6.37 -21.49
N PHE A 100 -2.50 -5.10 -21.08
CA PHE A 100 -1.78 -4.65 -19.88
C PHE A 100 -0.28 -4.96 -19.91
N LEU A 101 0.34 -4.94 -21.10
CA LEU A 101 1.79 -4.97 -21.30
C LEU A 101 2.25 -3.78 -22.19
N PRO A 102 3.54 -3.41 -22.15
CA PRO A 102 4.14 -2.49 -23.12
C PRO A 102 3.87 -2.92 -24.57
N PRO A 103 3.76 -1.97 -25.52
CA PRO A 103 3.61 -2.30 -26.94
C PRO A 103 4.90 -2.93 -27.50
N GLU A 104 4.74 -3.81 -28.48
CA GLU A 104 5.84 -4.33 -29.29
C GLU A 104 5.87 -3.62 -30.66
N PRO A 105 7.02 -3.58 -31.36
CA PRO A 105 7.10 -3.11 -32.75
C PRO A 105 6.15 -3.86 -33.70
N PRO A 106 5.69 -3.23 -34.80
CA PRO A 106 4.75 -3.84 -35.73
C PRO A 106 5.43 -4.95 -36.55
N SER A 107 4.67 -5.98 -36.90
CA SER A 107 5.17 -7.05 -37.80
C SER A 107 5.33 -6.53 -39.22
N SER A 108 6.47 -6.80 -39.86
CA SER A 108 6.73 -6.46 -41.26
C SER A 108 5.76 -7.19 -42.21
N TRP A 109 5.42 -6.57 -43.34
CA TRP A 109 4.49 -7.14 -44.34
C TRP A 109 5.08 -7.19 -45.76
N SER A 110 4.72 -8.25 -46.49
CA SER A 110 5.01 -8.38 -47.92
C SER A 110 3.98 -7.63 -48.78
N GLY A 111 4.40 -7.09 -49.92
CA GLY A 111 3.52 -6.37 -50.84
C GLY A 111 3.40 -4.89 -50.50
N ILE A 112 2.18 -4.33 -50.64
CA ILE A 112 1.86 -2.93 -50.33
C ILE A 112 0.59 -2.92 -49.47
N LYS A 113 0.66 -2.33 -48.27
CA LYS A 113 -0.51 -2.10 -47.40
C LYS A 113 -1.15 -0.75 -47.79
N ASN A 114 -2.45 -0.73 -48.04
CA ASN A 114 -3.19 0.51 -48.25
C ASN A 114 -3.37 1.22 -46.89
N THR A 115 -3.13 2.53 -46.89
CA THR A 115 -3.28 3.45 -45.74
C THR A 115 -4.00 4.70 -46.22
N THR A 116 -5.24 4.51 -46.69
CA THR A 116 -6.07 5.54 -47.36
C THR A 116 -7.31 5.93 -46.55
N HIS A 117 -7.57 5.23 -45.46
CA HIS A 117 -8.70 5.41 -44.55
C HIS A 117 -8.20 5.23 -43.11
N PHE A 118 -8.88 5.84 -42.14
CA PHE A 118 -8.56 5.62 -40.73
C PHE A 118 -8.69 4.15 -40.33
N ALA A 119 -7.87 3.71 -39.38
CA ALA A 119 -8.03 2.45 -38.69
C ALA A 119 -9.00 2.61 -37.49
N PRO A 120 -9.55 1.51 -36.94
CA PRO A 120 -10.41 1.56 -35.75
C PRO A 120 -9.76 2.28 -34.57
N VAL A 121 -10.58 2.96 -33.76
CA VAL A 121 -10.11 3.67 -32.57
C VAL A 121 -9.99 2.73 -31.38
N CYS A 122 -9.26 3.15 -30.34
CA CYS A 122 -9.16 2.36 -29.11
C CYS A 122 -10.49 2.31 -28.35
N PRO A 123 -10.83 1.22 -27.64
CA PRO A 123 -12.16 1.02 -27.06
C PRO A 123 -12.46 2.03 -25.95
N GLN A 124 -13.59 2.73 -26.07
CA GLN A 124 -13.96 3.88 -25.25
C GLN A 124 -15.49 4.08 -25.22
N ASN A 125 -16.04 4.68 -24.16
CA ASN A 125 -17.48 4.87 -24.01
C ASN A 125 -17.85 6.30 -23.58
N ILE A 126 -18.44 7.07 -24.50
CA ILE A 126 -18.93 8.44 -24.24
C ILE A 126 -20.43 8.51 -23.90
N HIS A 127 -21.13 7.38 -23.81
CA HIS A 127 -22.56 7.33 -23.48
C HIS A 127 -22.83 7.24 -21.97
N ASN A 128 -21.79 6.96 -21.17
CA ASN A 128 -21.81 7.13 -19.71
C ASN A 128 -21.48 8.59 -19.34
N ALA A 129 -21.47 8.93 -18.05
CA ALA A 129 -21.12 10.28 -17.60
C ALA A 129 -19.63 10.62 -17.85
N VAL A 130 -19.37 11.30 -18.97
CA VAL A 130 -18.06 11.90 -19.30
C VAL A 130 -17.80 13.08 -18.35
N PRO A 131 -16.56 13.29 -17.84
CA PRO A 131 -16.23 14.43 -17.00
C PRO A 131 -16.11 15.73 -17.83
N GLU A 132 -17.26 16.29 -18.25
CA GLU A 132 -17.33 17.46 -19.15
C GLU A 132 -16.45 18.66 -18.72
N ILE A 133 -16.21 18.83 -17.42
CA ILE A 133 -15.35 19.88 -16.86
C ILE A 133 -13.87 19.77 -17.24
N MET A 134 -13.43 18.60 -17.72
CA MET A 134 -12.08 18.33 -18.22
C MET A 134 -11.99 18.34 -19.74
N MET A 135 -13.13 18.36 -20.44
CA MET A 135 -13.18 18.12 -21.88
C MET A 135 -13.10 19.42 -22.68
N PRO A 136 -12.47 19.41 -23.88
CA PRO A 136 -12.55 20.53 -24.79
C PRO A 136 -14.00 20.87 -25.14
N ILE A 137 -14.33 22.16 -25.17
CA ILE A 137 -15.71 22.65 -25.38
C ILE A 137 -16.30 22.17 -26.71
N TRP A 138 -15.49 22.13 -27.77
CA TRP A 138 -15.90 21.59 -29.08
C TRP A 138 -16.21 20.08 -29.03
N PHE A 139 -15.53 19.32 -28.17
CA PHE A 139 -15.80 17.89 -28.00
C PHE A 139 -17.12 17.68 -27.24
N SER A 140 -17.29 18.36 -26.11
CA SER A 140 -18.46 18.16 -25.23
C SER A 140 -19.76 18.78 -25.77
N PHE A 141 -19.68 19.76 -26.67
CA PHE A 141 -20.85 20.28 -27.38
C PHE A 141 -21.21 19.49 -28.66
N SER A 142 -20.25 18.82 -29.30
CA SER A 142 -20.49 18.09 -30.56
C SER A 142 -20.44 16.56 -30.39
N LEU A 143 -20.92 16.04 -29.25
CA LEU A 143 -20.87 14.61 -28.90
C LEU A 143 -21.47 13.67 -29.96
N ASP A 144 -22.54 14.05 -30.65
CA ASP A 144 -23.12 13.25 -31.75
C ASP A 144 -22.17 13.11 -32.95
N ILE A 145 -21.37 14.15 -33.22
CA ILE A 145 -20.35 14.14 -34.29
C ILE A 145 -19.11 13.37 -33.81
N VAL A 146 -18.66 13.61 -32.58
CA VAL A 146 -17.60 12.84 -31.91
C VAL A 146 -17.90 11.33 -31.97
N ALA A 147 -19.15 10.91 -31.70
CA ALA A 147 -19.59 9.53 -31.79
C ALA A 147 -19.32 8.90 -33.17
N SER A 148 -19.47 9.67 -34.26
CA SER A 148 -19.20 9.19 -35.62
C SER A 148 -17.71 8.90 -35.89
N TYR A 149 -16.78 9.57 -35.19
CA TYR A 149 -15.34 9.30 -35.26
C TYR A 149 -14.93 8.07 -34.43
N ILE A 150 -15.74 7.65 -33.46
CA ILE A 150 -15.42 6.55 -32.53
C ILE A 150 -16.40 5.35 -32.62
N GLN A 151 -17.18 5.27 -33.70
CA GLN A 151 -18.15 4.19 -33.91
C GLN A 151 -17.49 2.83 -34.24
N ASP A 152 -16.31 2.85 -34.87
CA ASP A 152 -15.53 1.67 -35.20
C ASP A 152 -14.37 1.53 -34.20
N GLN A 153 -14.53 0.63 -33.23
CA GLN A 153 -13.61 0.45 -32.10
C GLN A 153 -13.00 -0.96 -32.11
N ASN A 154 -11.70 -1.05 -31.83
CA ASN A 154 -11.00 -2.32 -31.70
C ASN A 154 -9.87 -2.22 -30.66
N GLU A 155 -9.50 -3.33 -30.03
CA GLU A 155 -8.25 -3.40 -29.26
C GLU A 155 -7.02 -3.29 -30.19
N ASP A 156 -7.15 -3.70 -31.46
CA ASP A 156 -6.21 -3.35 -32.51
C ASP A 156 -6.37 -1.89 -32.95
N CYS A 157 -5.78 -0.97 -32.17
CA CYS A 157 -5.93 0.48 -32.38
C CYS A 157 -4.60 1.27 -32.44
N LEU A 158 -3.44 0.60 -32.40
CA LEU A 158 -2.11 1.25 -32.35
C LEU A 158 -1.65 1.72 -33.74
N TYR A 159 -2.38 2.73 -34.23
CA TYR A 159 -2.26 3.31 -35.55
C TYR A 159 -2.01 4.82 -35.49
N LEU A 160 -1.27 5.34 -36.48
CA LEU A 160 -1.04 6.77 -36.68
C LEU A 160 -1.38 7.20 -38.12
N ASN A 161 -1.56 8.50 -38.30
CA ASN A 161 -1.97 9.15 -39.53
C ASN A 161 -0.93 10.21 -39.90
N ILE A 162 -0.41 10.20 -41.13
CA ILE A 162 0.67 11.09 -41.59
C ILE A 162 0.13 12.00 -42.70
N TYR A 163 0.34 13.30 -42.55
CA TYR A 163 -0.08 14.35 -43.48
C TYR A 163 1.17 15.05 -44.04
N VAL A 164 1.53 14.72 -45.29
CA VAL A 164 2.76 15.22 -45.94
C VAL A 164 2.43 16.31 -46.96
N PRO A 165 2.96 17.54 -46.83
CA PRO A 165 2.73 18.61 -47.80
C PRO A 165 3.49 18.31 -49.10
N THR A 166 2.85 18.56 -50.23
CA THR A 166 3.40 18.18 -51.56
C THR A 166 4.21 19.26 -52.25
N GLU A 167 4.29 20.46 -51.65
CA GLU A 167 5.10 21.59 -52.11
C GLU A 167 6.41 21.69 -51.31
N ASP A 168 7.44 22.28 -51.92
CA ASP A 168 8.74 22.54 -51.27
C ASP A 168 8.91 24.03 -50.99
N ASP A 169 9.24 24.36 -49.73
CA ASP A 169 9.53 25.75 -49.33
C ASP A 169 10.89 26.18 -49.88
N ILE A 170 10.89 27.24 -50.68
CA ILE A 170 12.09 27.87 -51.25
C ILE A 170 13.08 28.31 -50.14
N ARG A 171 12.63 28.43 -48.88
CA ARG A 171 13.42 28.77 -47.69
C ARG A 171 13.96 27.56 -46.92
N ASP A 172 13.40 26.35 -47.09
CA ASP A 172 13.86 25.10 -46.46
C ASP A 172 13.64 23.93 -47.42
N THR A 173 14.63 23.69 -48.28
CA THR A 173 14.65 22.60 -49.27
C THR A 173 15.21 21.29 -48.69
N GLY A 174 15.22 21.15 -47.36
CA GLY A 174 15.68 19.96 -46.65
C GLY A 174 14.57 18.97 -46.32
N ALA A 175 14.90 17.97 -45.50
CA ALA A 175 13.88 17.12 -44.89
C ALA A 175 13.01 17.96 -43.93
N LYS A 176 11.69 17.88 -44.07
CA LYS A 176 10.71 18.79 -43.46
C LYS A 176 10.59 18.55 -41.94
N PRO A 177 10.36 19.57 -41.10
CA PRO A 177 10.08 19.39 -39.67
C PRO A 177 8.83 18.52 -39.45
N VAL A 178 8.75 17.87 -38.29
CA VAL A 178 7.69 16.92 -37.96
C VAL A 178 6.96 17.37 -36.71
N MET A 179 5.63 17.51 -36.79
CA MET A 179 4.76 17.90 -35.68
C MET A 179 3.83 16.73 -35.32
N VAL A 180 4.00 16.16 -34.13
CA VAL A 180 3.30 14.95 -33.66
C VAL A 180 2.24 15.34 -32.63
N PHE A 181 0.97 15.24 -32.99
CA PHE A 181 -0.15 15.58 -32.12
C PHE A 181 -0.60 14.39 -31.26
N ILE A 182 -0.62 14.60 -29.96
CA ILE A 182 -1.25 13.72 -28.97
C ILE A 182 -2.59 14.33 -28.57
N HIS A 183 -3.68 13.60 -28.84
CA HIS A 183 -5.03 14.07 -28.55
C HIS A 183 -5.31 14.13 -27.05
N GLY A 184 -6.25 15.00 -26.68
CA GLY A 184 -6.84 15.04 -25.35
C GLY A 184 -8.03 14.10 -25.18
N GLY A 185 -8.81 14.39 -24.13
CA GLY A 185 -9.85 13.55 -23.54
C GLY A 185 -9.76 13.69 -22.02
N SER A 186 -10.20 12.68 -21.27
CA SER A 186 -10.00 12.51 -19.83
C SER A 186 -9.06 11.35 -19.48
N TYR A 187 -8.17 11.01 -20.43
CA TYR A 187 -7.50 9.71 -20.62
C TYR A 187 -8.44 8.54 -20.99
N MET A 188 -9.76 8.66 -20.81
CA MET A 188 -10.73 7.58 -21.05
C MET A 188 -11.23 7.47 -22.50
N GLU A 189 -11.21 8.57 -23.26
CA GLU A 189 -11.71 8.69 -24.62
C GLU A 189 -10.85 9.63 -25.49
N GLY A 190 -11.17 9.72 -26.78
CA GLY A 190 -10.48 10.51 -27.79
C GLY A 190 -9.87 9.67 -28.92
N THR A 191 -9.45 10.33 -30.00
CA THR A 191 -8.71 9.73 -31.10
C THR A 191 -7.96 10.80 -31.90
N GLY A 192 -6.79 10.47 -32.45
CA GLY A 192 -6.08 11.31 -33.42
C GLY A 192 -6.84 11.46 -34.75
N ASN A 193 -7.85 10.64 -35.02
CA ASN A 193 -8.66 10.67 -36.24
C ASN A 193 -9.61 11.89 -36.31
N MET A 194 -9.91 12.53 -35.17
CA MET A 194 -10.76 13.74 -35.10
C MET A 194 -10.08 15.00 -35.64
N ILE A 195 -8.77 14.98 -35.84
CA ILE A 195 -7.96 16.15 -36.15
C ILE A 195 -7.30 15.97 -37.52
N ASP A 196 -7.72 16.78 -38.49
CA ASP A 196 -7.11 16.82 -39.82
C ASP A 196 -5.84 17.68 -39.79
N GLY A 197 -4.69 17.03 -40.00
CA GLY A 197 -3.39 17.70 -40.07
C GLY A 197 -3.13 18.45 -41.39
N SER A 198 -3.99 18.30 -42.40
CA SER A 198 -3.70 18.72 -43.78
C SER A 198 -3.49 20.22 -43.94
N VAL A 199 -4.30 21.06 -43.29
CA VAL A 199 -4.16 22.53 -43.42
C VAL A 199 -2.87 23.01 -42.75
N LEU A 200 -2.58 22.53 -41.54
CA LEU A 200 -1.33 22.84 -40.81
C LEU A 200 -0.09 22.34 -41.57
N ALA A 201 -0.16 21.13 -42.17
CA ALA A 201 0.91 20.58 -42.98
C ALA A 201 1.19 21.44 -44.23
N SER A 202 0.13 21.76 -44.98
CA SER A 202 0.19 22.54 -46.23
C SER A 202 0.64 23.99 -45.97
N TYR A 203 -0.02 24.70 -45.03
CA TYR A 203 0.33 26.07 -44.66
C TYR A 203 1.75 26.18 -44.07
N GLY A 204 2.10 25.22 -43.21
CA GLY A 204 3.37 25.23 -42.48
C GLY A 204 4.58 24.77 -43.30
N ASN A 205 4.38 24.01 -44.38
CA ASN A 205 5.40 23.09 -44.93
C ASN A 205 6.08 22.28 -43.81
N VAL A 206 5.28 21.52 -43.07
CA VAL A 206 5.71 20.57 -42.03
C VAL A 206 4.95 19.25 -42.23
N ILE A 207 5.53 18.13 -41.82
CA ILE A 207 4.76 16.88 -41.76
C ILE A 207 3.99 16.87 -40.44
N VAL A 208 2.67 16.76 -40.51
CA VAL A 208 1.83 16.61 -39.32
C VAL A 208 1.50 15.13 -39.13
N ILE A 209 1.54 14.66 -37.89
CA ILE A 209 1.17 13.29 -37.52
C ILE A 209 0.13 13.36 -36.41
N THR A 210 -0.94 12.57 -36.51
CA THR A 210 -1.84 12.29 -35.38
C THR A 210 -1.76 10.80 -35.05
N LEU A 211 -1.90 10.41 -33.78
CA LEU A 211 -1.79 9.02 -33.35
C LEU A 211 -2.92 8.62 -32.41
N ASN A 212 -3.23 7.32 -32.39
CA ASN A 212 -4.09 6.70 -31.38
C ASN A 212 -3.23 5.91 -30.39
N TYR A 213 -3.53 6.00 -29.10
CA TYR A 213 -2.87 5.26 -28.01
C TYR A 213 -3.94 4.62 -27.11
N ARG A 214 -3.63 3.56 -26.37
CA ARG A 214 -4.62 2.91 -25.49
C ARG A 214 -5.14 3.89 -24.44
N VAL A 215 -6.47 3.98 -24.36
CA VAL A 215 -7.21 4.84 -23.43
C VAL A 215 -7.80 4.05 -22.25
N GLY A 216 -8.14 4.78 -21.18
CA GLY A 216 -8.83 4.31 -19.98
C GLY A 216 -8.21 3.06 -19.36
N VAL A 217 -9.06 2.08 -19.03
CA VAL A 217 -8.66 0.79 -18.44
C VAL A 217 -7.53 0.12 -19.24
N LEU A 218 -7.62 0.11 -20.58
CA LEU A 218 -6.68 -0.62 -21.43
C LEU A 218 -5.31 0.10 -21.52
N GLY A 219 -5.29 1.42 -21.36
CA GLY A 219 -4.07 2.22 -21.35
C GLY A 219 -3.41 2.37 -19.99
N PHE A 220 -4.18 2.33 -18.90
CA PHE A 220 -3.75 2.88 -17.62
C PHE A 220 -4.10 2.04 -16.37
N LEU A 221 -4.61 0.81 -16.53
CA LEU A 221 -4.82 -0.09 -15.38
C LEU A 221 -3.50 -0.45 -14.69
N SER A 222 -3.43 -0.19 -13.38
CA SER A 222 -2.28 -0.49 -12.54
C SER A 222 -2.70 -1.14 -11.22
N THR A 223 -1.95 -2.16 -10.79
CA THR A 223 -2.12 -2.83 -9.49
C THR A 223 -1.30 -2.17 -8.38
N GLY A 224 -0.45 -1.20 -8.68
CA GLY A 224 0.53 -0.65 -7.74
C GLY A 224 1.69 -1.61 -7.42
N ASP A 225 1.84 -2.67 -8.21
CA ASP A 225 2.90 -3.66 -8.11
C ASP A 225 3.34 -4.15 -9.51
N GLN A 226 4.04 -5.29 -9.59
CA GLN A 226 4.57 -5.81 -10.85
C GLN A 226 3.56 -6.58 -11.72
N ALA A 227 2.32 -6.85 -11.25
CA ALA A 227 1.34 -7.61 -12.03
C ALA A 227 0.77 -6.80 -13.21
N ALA A 228 0.52 -5.51 -12.98
CA ALA A 228 0.20 -4.51 -13.99
C ALA A 228 0.77 -3.17 -13.53
N LYS A 229 1.88 -2.71 -14.14
CA LYS A 229 2.53 -1.44 -13.75
C LYS A 229 1.66 -0.21 -14.01
N GLY A 230 0.95 -0.19 -15.15
CA GLY A 230 0.27 1.00 -15.70
C GLY A 230 1.01 1.58 -16.91
N ASN A 231 0.71 2.85 -17.22
CA ASN A 231 1.41 3.67 -18.22
C ASN A 231 1.48 3.11 -19.67
N TYR A 232 0.70 2.09 -20.03
CA TYR A 232 0.70 1.51 -21.38
C TYR A 232 0.34 2.54 -22.46
N GLY A 233 -0.58 3.47 -22.18
CA GLY A 233 -0.93 4.56 -23.09
C GLY A 233 0.20 5.58 -23.32
N LEU A 234 1.09 5.79 -22.35
CA LEU A 234 2.31 6.58 -22.54
C LEU A 234 3.37 5.78 -23.31
N LEU A 235 3.50 4.48 -23.02
CA LEU A 235 4.40 3.59 -23.76
C LEU A 235 4.01 3.43 -25.23
N ASP A 236 2.71 3.47 -25.54
CA ASP A 236 2.17 3.55 -26.90
C ASP A 236 2.63 4.82 -27.62
N GLN A 237 2.54 5.98 -26.96
CA GLN A 237 3.04 7.26 -27.49
C GLN A 237 4.57 7.22 -27.71
N ILE A 238 5.33 6.65 -26.77
CA ILE A 238 6.78 6.43 -26.88
C ILE A 238 7.11 5.52 -28.07
N GLN A 239 6.36 4.41 -28.26
CA GLN A 239 6.56 3.49 -29.38
C GLN A 239 6.18 4.13 -30.73
N ALA A 240 5.15 4.99 -30.77
CA ALA A 240 4.86 5.82 -31.94
C ALA A 240 6.02 6.77 -32.24
N LEU A 241 6.58 7.45 -31.24
CA LEU A 241 7.72 8.37 -31.43
C LEU A 241 8.99 7.62 -31.88
N ARG A 242 9.25 6.40 -31.40
CA ARG A 242 10.30 5.50 -31.91
C ARG A 242 10.08 5.19 -33.38
N TRP A 243 8.89 4.73 -33.75
CA TRP A 243 8.53 4.44 -35.14
C TRP A 243 8.68 5.67 -36.04
N ILE A 244 8.28 6.86 -35.58
CA ILE A 244 8.41 8.12 -36.32
C ILE A 244 9.88 8.44 -36.55
N SER A 245 10.71 8.43 -35.50
CA SER A 245 12.16 8.68 -35.63
C SER A 245 12.83 7.69 -36.61
N GLU A 246 12.44 6.41 -36.56
CA GLU A 246 12.92 5.35 -37.44
C GLU A 246 12.46 5.43 -38.92
N ASN A 247 11.32 6.08 -39.21
CA ASN A 247 10.65 5.96 -40.52
C ASN A 247 10.29 7.27 -41.20
N ILE A 248 10.26 8.41 -40.51
CA ILE A 248 9.72 9.65 -41.09
C ILE A 248 10.58 10.22 -42.23
N GLY A 249 11.88 9.87 -42.28
CA GLY A 249 12.77 10.15 -43.41
C GLY A 249 12.28 9.58 -44.75
N TYR A 250 11.57 8.45 -44.75
CA TYR A 250 10.98 7.88 -45.97
C TYR A 250 9.79 8.69 -46.52
N PHE A 251 9.22 9.58 -45.70
CA PHE A 251 8.17 10.54 -46.08
C PHE A 251 8.74 11.94 -46.33
N GLY A 252 10.07 12.11 -46.30
CA GLY A 252 10.75 13.39 -46.45
C GLY A 252 10.81 14.23 -45.16
N GLY A 253 10.59 13.63 -43.98
CA GLY A 253 10.67 14.32 -42.68
C GLY A 253 12.03 14.18 -41.98
N ASP A 254 12.34 15.12 -41.10
CA ASP A 254 13.58 15.18 -40.32
C ASP A 254 13.37 14.68 -38.89
N SER A 255 13.99 13.53 -38.56
CA SER A 255 13.95 12.93 -37.22
C SER A 255 14.59 13.82 -36.14
N ASN A 256 15.46 14.75 -36.53
CA ASN A 256 16.12 15.71 -35.63
C ASN A 256 15.29 17.00 -35.42
N ARG A 257 14.12 17.11 -36.08
CA ARG A 257 13.16 18.21 -35.94
C ARG A 257 11.75 17.72 -35.62
N ILE A 258 11.66 16.67 -34.80
CA ILE A 258 10.40 16.20 -34.20
C ILE A 258 10.00 17.11 -33.03
N THR A 259 8.80 17.68 -33.13
CA THR A 259 8.11 18.47 -32.10
C THR A 259 6.82 17.74 -31.71
N VAL A 260 6.64 17.44 -30.42
CA VAL A 260 5.41 16.82 -29.92
C VAL A 260 4.49 17.90 -29.36
N PHE A 261 3.19 17.83 -29.65
CA PHE A 261 2.22 18.80 -29.15
C PHE A 261 0.90 18.14 -28.78
N GLY A 262 0.14 18.80 -27.90
CA GLY A 262 -1.14 18.30 -27.42
C GLY A 262 -1.96 19.40 -26.75
N SER A 263 -3.24 19.11 -26.52
CA SER A 263 -4.19 20.01 -25.84
C SER A 263 -4.84 19.29 -24.65
N GLY A 264 -5.03 19.98 -23.53
CA GLY A 264 -5.68 19.41 -22.34
C GLY A 264 -4.89 18.23 -21.80
N ILE A 265 -5.55 17.08 -21.62
CA ILE A 265 -4.88 15.83 -21.26
C ILE A 265 -3.80 15.40 -22.29
N GLY A 266 -3.93 15.79 -23.56
CA GLY A 266 -2.87 15.59 -24.55
C GLY A 266 -1.61 16.40 -24.23
N ALA A 267 -1.76 17.60 -23.66
CA ALA A 267 -0.65 18.40 -23.14
C ALA A 267 -0.08 17.84 -21.84
N SER A 268 -0.90 17.25 -20.95
CA SER A 268 -0.42 16.47 -19.81
C SER A 268 0.42 15.27 -20.25
N CYS A 269 0.00 14.53 -21.28
CA CYS A 269 0.82 13.48 -21.91
C CYS A 269 2.17 14.03 -22.40
N VAL A 270 2.20 15.13 -23.16
CA VAL A 270 3.46 15.76 -23.62
C VAL A 270 4.35 16.17 -22.45
N SER A 271 3.78 16.77 -21.40
CA SER A 271 4.52 17.14 -20.18
C SER A 271 5.12 15.92 -19.47
N LEU A 272 4.38 14.83 -19.34
CA LEU A 272 4.86 13.57 -18.76
C LEU A 272 5.92 12.90 -19.63
N LEU A 273 5.78 12.96 -20.96
CA LEU A 273 6.80 12.46 -21.90
C LEU A 273 8.12 13.22 -21.77
N THR A 274 8.11 14.53 -21.52
CA THR A 274 9.36 15.29 -21.25
C THR A 274 10.05 14.89 -19.95
N LEU A 275 9.35 14.26 -19.00
CA LEU A 275 9.87 13.78 -17.72
C LEU A 275 10.23 12.29 -17.71
N SER A 276 10.05 11.59 -18.84
CA SER A 276 10.32 10.15 -18.95
C SER A 276 11.64 9.89 -19.66
N HIS A 277 12.55 9.17 -18.99
CA HIS A 277 13.82 8.72 -19.57
C HIS A 277 13.64 7.82 -20.81
N HIS A 278 12.47 7.18 -20.95
CA HIS A 278 12.10 6.40 -22.14
C HIS A 278 11.84 7.25 -23.39
N SER A 279 11.71 8.58 -23.25
CA SER A 279 11.51 9.54 -24.34
C SER A 279 12.79 10.15 -24.92
N GLU A 280 13.93 9.99 -24.25
CA GLU A 280 15.17 10.69 -24.58
C GLU A 280 15.60 10.47 -26.04
N GLY A 281 15.88 11.58 -26.75
CA GLY A 281 16.31 11.56 -28.15
C GLY A 281 15.22 11.20 -29.17
N LEU A 282 13.98 10.91 -28.76
CA LEU A 282 12.87 10.63 -29.68
C LEU A 282 12.20 11.91 -30.22
N PHE A 283 12.30 13.02 -29.49
CA PHE A 283 11.85 14.34 -29.92
C PHE A 283 12.73 15.44 -29.32
N HIS A 284 12.57 16.66 -29.83
CA HIS A 284 13.46 17.79 -29.53
C HIS A 284 12.72 19.00 -28.94
N ARG A 285 11.39 19.06 -29.12
CA ARG A 285 10.56 20.19 -28.69
C ARG A 285 9.18 19.74 -28.21
N ALA A 286 8.61 20.49 -27.27
CA ALA A 286 7.24 20.30 -26.79
C ALA A 286 6.39 21.56 -27.00
N ILE A 287 5.13 21.40 -27.41
CA ILE A 287 4.09 22.45 -27.29
C ILE A 287 2.96 21.94 -26.39
N ILE A 288 2.82 22.56 -25.23
CA ILE A 288 1.96 22.12 -24.13
C ILE A 288 0.78 23.10 -24.02
N GLN A 289 -0.34 22.79 -24.68
CA GLN A 289 -1.52 23.67 -24.74
C GLN A 289 -2.53 23.31 -23.64
N SER A 290 -2.79 24.24 -22.72
CA SER A 290 -3.86 24.11 -21.71
C SER A 290 -3.79 22.81 -20.90
N GLY A 291 -2.60 22.45 -20.42
CA GLY A 291 -2.39 21.27 -19.58
C GLY A 291 -0.99 21.24 -18.97
N SER A 292 -0.77 20.36 -18.00
CA SER A 292 0.53 20.13 -17.33
C SER A 292 0.53 18.74 -16.70
N ALA A 293 1.71 18.21 -16.34
CA ALA A 293 1.84 17.04 -15.47
C ALA A 293 1.46 17.33 -13.99
N LEU A 294 1.27 18.60 -13.60
CA LEU A 294 1.05 19.03 -12.21
C LEU A 294 -0.43 19.27 -11.83
N SER A 295 -1.37 19.23 -12.77
CA SER A 295 -2.81 19.37 -12.47
C SER A 295 -3.35 18.16 -11.70
N SER A 296 -4.38 18.31 -10.85
CA SER A 296 -4.87 17.21 -9.97
C SER A 296 -5.46 15.99 -10.72
N TRP A 297 -5.74 16.16 -12.01
CA TRP A 297 -6.19 15.10 -12.92
C TRP A 297 -5.08 14.54 -13.83
N ALA A 298 -3.84 15.04 -13.75
CA ALA A 298 -2.77 14.60 -14.63
C ALA A 298 -2.23 13.20 -14.28
N VAL A 299 -2.21 12.86 -12.99
CA VAL A 299 -1.68 11.60 -12.44
C VAL A 299 -2.70 10.95 -11.50
N ASN A 300 -2.80 9.61 -11.56
CA ASN A 300 -3.59 8.79 -10.66
C ASN A 300 -2.75 8.32 -9.47
N TYR A 301 -2.96 8.93 -8.31
CA TYR A 301 -2.30 8.56 -7.05
C TYR A 301 -2.99 7.39 -6.31
N GLN A 302 -4.08 6.83 -6.83
CA GLN A 302 -4.84 5.73 -6.19
C GLN A 302 -5.17 4.56 -7.15
N PRO A 303 -4.25 4.06 -8.00
CA PRO A 303 -4.56 3.05 -9.03
C PRO A 303 -5.10 1.74 -8.44
N VAL A 304 -4.52 1.28 -7.33
CA VAL A 304 -4.91 0.03 -6.63
C VAL A 304 -6.42 0.02 -6.29
N LYS A 305 -6.96 1.16 -5.87
CA LYS A 305 -8.38 1.35 -5.51
C LYS A 305 -9.29 1.19 -6.73
N TYR A 306 -8.98 1.87 -7.83
CA TYR A 306 -9.81 1.84 -9.04
C TYR A 306 -9.72 0.51 -9.78
N THR A 307 -8.54 -0.12 -9.81
CA THR A 307 -8.34 -1.48 -10.32
C THR A 307 -9.09 -2.53 -9.49
N ARG A 308 -9.13 -2.41 -8.15
CA ARG A 308 -9.95 -3.28 -7.27
C ARG A 308 -11.45 -3.10 -7.55
N LEU A 309 -11.94 -1.86 -7.63
CA LEU A 309 -13.35 -1.55 -7.93
C LEU A 309 -13.81 -2.08 -9.30
N LEU A 310 -12.97 -1.97 -10.32
CA LEU A 310 -13.22 -2.58 -11.63
C LEU A 310 -13.28 -4.11 -11.54
N SER A 311 -12.30 -4.72 -10.87
CA SER A 311 -12.21 -6.17 -10.69
C SER A 311 -13.41 -6.72 -9.91
N GLU A 312 -13.97 -5.97 -8.96
CA GLU A 312 -15.23 -6.29 -8.31
C GLU A 312 -16.41 -6.27 -9.30
N LYS A 313 -16.57 -5.20 -10.09
CA LYS A 313 -17.69 -5.10 -11.05
C LYS A 313 -17.67 -6.19 -12.14
N VAL A 314 -16.49 -6.63 -12.59
CA VAL A 314 -16.38 -7.70 -13.61
C VAL A 314 -16.18 -9.11 -13.03
N GLY A 315 -16.21 -9.30 -11.71
CA GLY A 315 -16.10 -10.62 -11.09
C GLY A 315 -14.69 -11.23 -11.09
N CYS A 316 -13.65 -10.39 -11.12
CA CYS A 316 -12.23 -10.74 -11.00
C CYS A 316 -11.63 -10.39 -9.62
N ASN A 317 -12.44 -10.16 -8.58
CA ASN A 317 -11.94 -9.80 -7.24
C ASN A 317 -11.29 -10.99 -6.52
N VAL A 318 -9.99 -11.18 -6.76
CA VAL A 318 -9.12 -12.12 -6.04
C VAL A 318 -8.06 -11.34 -5.25
N LEU A 319 -7.45 -12.00 -4.27
CA LEU A 319 -6.47 -11.33 -3.38
C LEU A 319 -5.11 -11.12 -4.05
N ASP A 320 -4.66 -12.10 -4.84
CA ASP A 320 -3.43 -12.05 -5.62
C ASP A 320 -3.61 -11.18 -6.87
N THR A 321 -2.60 -10.34 -7.18
CA THR A 321 -2.68 -9.36 -8.26
C THR A 321 -2.36 -9.93 -9.63
N LEU A 322 -1.61 -11.03 -9.73
CA LEU A 322 -1.36 -11.73 -10.99
C LEU A 322 -2.63 -12.47 -11.45
N ASP A 323 -3.25 -13.25 -10.56
CA ASP A 323 -4.52 -13.93 -10.84
C ASP A 323 -5.63 -12.93 -11.24
N MET A 324 -5.64 -11.74 -10.62
CA MET A 324 -6.57 -10.66 -10.93
C MET A 324 -6.36 -10.11 -12.36
N VAL A 325 -5.12 -9.79 -12.73
CA VAL A 325 -4.79 -9.28 -14.08
C VAL A 325 -5.03 -10.35 -15.15
N ASP A 326 -4.72 -11.61 -14.86
CA ASP A 326 -5.00 -12.73 -15.77
C ASP A 326 -6.49 -13.04 -15.90
N CYS A 327 -7.32 -12.69 -14.92
CA CYS A 327 -8.78 -12.68 -15.07
C CYS A 327 -9.25 -11.52 -15.96
N LEU A 328 -8.70 -10.31 -15.76
CA LEU A 328 -9.02 -9.12 -16.55
C LEU A 328 -8.59 -9.25 -18.02
N ARG A 329 -7.47 -9.93 -18.34
CA ARG A 329 -7.06 -10.27 -19.72
C ARG A 329 -8.10 -11.12 -20.46
N LYS A 330 -8.86 -11.95 -19.74
CA LYS A 330 -9.86 -12.88 -20.32
C LYS A 330 -11.24 -12.24 -20.54
N LYS A 331 -11.46 -11.00 -20.07
CA LYS A 331 -12.68 -10.21 -20.34
C LYS A 331 -12.65 -9.61 -21.75
N SER A 332 -13.82 -9.23 -22.28
CA SER A 332 -13.85 -8.40 -23.50
C SER A 332 -13.48 -6.95 -23.16
N ALA A 333 -12.83 -6.22 -24.08
CA ALA A 333 -12.60 -4.78 -23.87
C ALA A 333 -13.88 -4.01 -23.59
N ARG A 334 -14.98 -4.35 -24.28
CA ARG A 334 -16.31 -3.76 -24.05
C ARG A 334 -16.77 -3.94 -22.59
N GLU A 335 -16.71 -5.16 -22.07
CA GLU A 335 -17.08 -5.48 -20.68
C GLU A 335 -16.24 -4.72 -19.64
N LEU A 336 -14.98 -4.39 -19.95
CA LEU A 336 -14.10 -3.58 -19.10
C LEU A 336 -14.41 -2.08 -19.19
N VAL A 337 -14.66 -1.56 -20.40
CA VAL A 337 -14.82 -0.13 -20.71
C VAL A 337 -16.23 0.39 -20.42
N GLU A 338 -17.26 -0.45 -20.47
CA GLU A 338 -18.63 -0.06 -20.11
C GLU A 338 -18.83 0.12 -18.58
N GLN A 339 -17.83 -0.22 -17.75
CA GLN A 339 -17.91 -0.11 -16.29
C GLN A 339 -17.81 1.34 -15.80
N ASP A 340 -18.87 1.79 -15.13
CA ASP A 340 -18.91 3.04 -14.38
C ASP A 340 -17.94 3.00 -13.18
N ILE A 341 -16.76 3.60 -13.28
CA ILE A 341 -15.76 3.68 -12.20
C ILE A 341 -15.46 5.16 -11.92
N GLN A 342 -16.27 5.75 -11.03
CA GLN A 342 -16.18 7.17 -10.71
C GLN A 342 -14.94 7.50 -9.84
N PRO A 343 -14.10 8.46 -10.24
CA PRO A 343 -12.98 8.94 -9.43
C PRO A 343 -13.42 9.84 -8.27
N ALA A 344 -12.47 10.34 -7.48
CA ALA A 344 -12.70 11.56 -6.72
C ALA A 344 -12.88 12.73 -7.70
N ARG A 345 -13.72 13.72 -7.35
CA ARG A 345 -13.97 14.87 -8.22
C ARG A 345 -12.65 15.62 -8.50
N TYR A 346 -12.46 16.06 -9.74
CA TYR A 346 -11.23 16.68 -10.27
C TYR A 346 -9.98 15.79 -10.28
N HIS A 347 -10.14 14.46 -10.17
CA HIS A 347 -9.08 13.45 -10.29
C HIS A 347 -9.48 12.39 -11.34
N VAL A 348 -8.55 11.53 -11.75
CA VAL A 348 -8.78 10.46 -12.75
C VAL A 348 -8.74 9.05 -12.14
N ALA A 349 -9.59 8.14 -12.65
CA ALA A 349 -9.67 6.75 -12.18
C ALA A 349 -8.65 5.83 -12.89
N PHE A 350 -8.44 6.06 -14.19
CA PHE A 350 -7.45 5.38 -15.02
C PHE A 350 -6.73 6.44 -15.87
N GLY A 351 -5.48 6.71 -15.49
CA GLY A 351 -4.57 7.66 -16.12
C GLY A 351 -3.13 7.33 -15.68
N PRO A 352 -2.13 8.12 -16.08
CA PRO A 352 -0.72 7.92 -15.73
C PRO A 352 -0.49 7.72 -14.23
N VAL A 353 0.49 6.90 -13.88
CA VAL A 353 0.85 6.54 -12.50
C VAL A 353 2.36 6.71 -12.29
N ILE A 354 2.77 7.01 -11.06
CA ILE A 354 4.17 6.92 -10.65
C ILE A 354 4.50 5.42 -10.48
N ASP A 355 5.17 4.84 -11.46
CA ASP A 355 5.51 3.41 -11.52
C ASP A 355 6.97 3.10 -11.15
N GLY A 356 7.79 4.15 -10.96
CA GLY A 356 9.22 4.02 -10.72
C GLY A 356 10.04 3.64 -11.96
N ASP A 357 9.47 3.80 -13.17
CA ASP A 357 10.04 3.34 -14.43
C ASP A 357 9.74 4.34 -15.57
N VAL A 358 8.51 4.36 -16.09
CA VAL A 358 8.08 5.34 -17.11
C VAL A 358 7.96 6.72 -16.48
N ILE A 359 7.43 6.81 -15.26
CA ILE A 359 7.37 8.02 -14.43
C ILE A 359 8.08 7.68 -13.10
N PRO A 360 9.37 8.05 -12.94
CA PRO A 360 10.21 7.54 -11.84
C PRO A 360 9.82 8.03 -10.43
N ASP A 361 9.31 9.24 -10.31
CA ASP A 361 8.90 9.90 -9.06
C ASP A 361 7.76 10.89 -9.38
N ASP A 362 7.31 11.69 -8.40
CA ASP A 362 6.30 12.73 -8.63
C ASP A 362 6.73 13.76 -9.70
N PRO A 363 5.86 14.18 -10.64
CA PRO A 363 6.21 15.15 -11.67
C PRO A 363 6.75 16.49 -11.15
N GLU A 364 6.32 16.99 -9.98
CA GLU A 364 6.91 18.21 -9.40
C GLU A 364 8.37 17.97 -9.02
N ILE A 365 8.66 16.82 -8.40
CA ILE A 365 10.00 16.41 -7.99
C ILE A 365 10.91 16.22 -9.22
N LEU A 366 10.42 15.63 -10.31
CA LEU A 366 11.17 15.45 -11.56
C LEU A 366 11.46 16.79 -12.26
N MET A 367 10.51 17.74 -12.22
CA MET A 367 10.74 19.10 -12.74
C MET A 367 11.72 19.92 -11.88
N GLU A 368 11.70 19.76 -10.55
CA GLU A 368 12.69 20.38 -9.66
C GLU A 368 14.11 19.84 -9.91
N GLN A 369 14.24 18.53 -10.13
CA GLN A 369 15.52 17.86 -10.43
C GLN A 369 16.08 18.25 -11.81
N GLY A 370 15.21 18.54 -12.78
CA GLY A 370 15.61 19.04 -14.10
C GLY A 370 15.70 17.98 -15.20
N GLU A 371 15.00 16.86 -15.07
CA GLU A 371 15.01 15.76 -16.06
C GLU A 371 14.53 16.22 -17.45
N PHE A 372 13.58 17.15 -17.49
CA PHE A 372 12.99 17.71 -18.73
C PHE A 372 13.78 18.82 -19.45
N LEU A 373 15.02 19.13 -19.06
CA LEU A 373 15.71 20.33 -19.54
C LEU A 373 16.28 20.25 -20.97
N ASN A 374 16.20 19.09 -21.62
CA ASN A 374 16.79 18.82 -22.93
C ASN A 374 15.95 19.34 -24.13
N TYR A 375 14.79 19.97 -23.90
CA TYR A 375 13.82 20.32 -24.94
C TYR A 375 13.66 21.84 -25.09
N ASP A 376 13.30 22.32 -26.30
CA ASP A 376 12.64 23.62 -26.42
C ASP A 376 11.17 23.45 -25.99
N ILE A 377 10.61 24.32 -25.13
CA ILE A 377 9.20 24.25 -24.70
C ILE A 377 8.43 25.53 -25.01
N MET A 378 7.31 25.38 -25.71
CA MET A 378 6.23 26.37 -25.78
C MET A 378 5.07 25.89 -24.93
N LEU A 379 4.47 26.75 -24.11
CA LEU A 379 3.30 26.39 -23.32
C LEU A 379 2.37 27.58 -23.08
N GLY A 380 1.13 27.32 -22.71
CA GLY A 380 0.17 28.38 -22.45
C GLY A 380 -1.23 27.87 -22.18
N ILE A 381 -2.13 28.81 -21.94
CA ILE A 381 -3.50 28.58 -21.47
C ILE A 381 -4.49 29.48 -22.20
N ASN A 382 -5.78 29.21 -22.04
CA ASN A 382 -6.89 30.03 -22.50
C ASN A 382 -7.44 30.90 -21.35
N GLN A 383 -8.08 32.03 -21.66
CA GLN A 383 -8.48 33.05 -20.68
C GLN A 383 -9.45 32.55 -19.57
N GLY A 384 -10.30 31.57 -19.88
CA GLY A 384 -11.39 31.08 -19.04
C GLY A 384 -11.64 29.58 -19.24
N GLU A 385 -10.58 28.77 -19.17
CA GLU A 385 -10.59 27.31 -19.26
C GLU A 385 -11.78 26.68 -18.52
N GLY A 386 -11.96 27.09 -17.25
CA GLY A 386 -12.96 26.58 -16.31
C GLY A 386 -14.40 27.00 -16.58
N LEU A 387 -14.80 27.26 -17.83
CA LEU A 387 -16.17 27.60 -18.21
C LEU A 387 -17.17 26.60 -17.62
N ARG A 388 -16.93 25.30 -17.81
CA ARG A 388 -17.78 24.19 -17.35
C ARG A 388 -17.90 24.05 -15.82
N PHE A 389 -17.12 24.78 -15.04
CA PHE A 389 -17.25 24.77 -13.57
C PHE A 389 -18.53 25.47 -13.09
N VAL A 390 -19.08 26.41 -13.88
CA VAL A 390 -20.22 27.23 -13.46
C VAL A 390 -21.56 26.86 -14.10
N ASP A 391 -21.60 25.96 -15.08
CA ASP A 391 -22.81 25.61 -15.87
C ASP A 391 -24.07 25.35 -15.02
N ASN A 392 -23.93 24.73 -13.85
CA ASN A 392 -25.06 24.36 -12.97
C ASN A 392 -25.47 25.45 -11.96
N VAL A 393 -24.78 26.60 -11.92
CA VAL A 393 -24.96 27.67 -10.93
C VAL A 393 -25.14 29.07 -11.55
N VAL A 394 -25.11 29.19 -12.88
CA VAL A 394 -25.41 30.45 -13.58
C VAL A 394 -26.92 30.62 -13.75
N ASP A 395 -27.42 31.81 -13.42
CA ASP A 395 -28.83 32.18 -13.55
C ASP A 395 -29.20 32.71 -14.94
N SER A 396 -30.50 33.00 -15.16
CA SER A 396 -31.02 33.49 -16.45
C SER A 396 -30.64 34.95 -16.79
N GLU A 397 -29.95 35.66 -15.91
CA GLU A 397 -29.40 37.00 -16.12
C GLU A 397 -27.87 36.95 -16.22
N ASP A 398 -27.31 35.77 -16.52
CA ASP A 398 -25.87 35.48 -16.60
C ASP A 398 -25.10 35.79 -15.30
N GLY A 399 -25.79 35.70 -14.15
CA GLY A 399 -25.24 35.91 -12.81
C GLY A 399 -24.90 34.63 -12.05
N ILE A 400 -24.26 34.77 -10.89
CA ILE A 400 -24.19 33.74 -9.83
C ILE A 400 -24.57 34.37 -8.48
N SER A 401 -25.35 33.67 -7.66
CA SER A 401 -25.74 34.16 -6.33
C SER A 401 -24.58 34.06 -5.32
N GLY A 402 -24.64 34.84 -4.24
CA GLY A 402 -23.64 34.76 -3.17
C GLY A 402 -23.59 33.38 -2.51
N ASN A 403 -24.72 32.67 -2.43
CA ASN A 403 -24.79 31.33 -1.83
C ASN A 403 -24.14 30.27 -2.73
N ASP A 404 -24.36 30.37 -4.05
CA ASP A 404 -23.85 29.39 -5.01
C ASP A 404 -22.35 29.56 -5.25
N PHE A 405 -21.86 30.80 -5.17
CA PHE A 405 -20.43 31.10 -5.08
C PHE A 405 -19.80 30.44 -3.85
N ASP A 406 -20.35 30.72 -2.65
CA ASP A 406 -19.83 30.17 -1.38
C ASP A 406 -19.88 28.63 -1.36
N PHE A 407 -20.96 28.02 -1.88
CA PHE A 407 -21.09 26.57 -2.03
C PHE A 407 -20.02 26.01 -2.98
N SER A 408 -19.86 26.60 -4.16
CA SER A 408 -18.91 26.13 -5.17
C SER A 408 -17.45 26.23 -4.70
N VAL A 409 -17.09 27.30 -3.97
CA VAL A 409 -15.77 27.41 -3.32
C VAL A 409 -15.59 26.34 -2.24
N SER A 410 -16.64 26.05 -1.46
CA SER A 410 -16.59 25.03 -0.40
C SER A 410 -16.39 23.61 -0.97
N ASP A 411 -17.21 23.23 -1.95
CA ASP A 411 -17.18 21.96 -2.67
C ASP A 411 -15.85 21.74 -3.42
N PHE A 412 -15.32 22.79 -4.05
CA PHE A 412 -14.00 22.78 -4.68
C PHE A 412 -12.89 22.48 -3.68
N VAL A 413 -12.85 23.21 -2.56
CA VAL A 413 -11.87 23.02 -1.49
C VAL A 413 -11.97 21.62 -0.91
N ASP A 414 -13.18 21.10 -0.67
CA ASP A 414 -13.41 19.81 -0.03
C ASP A 414 -13.14 18.61 -0.95
N SER A 415 -13.36 18.76 -2.26
CA SER A 415 -13.00 17.76 -3.26
C SER A 415 -11.48 17.59 -3.45
N LEU A 416 -10.72 18.68 -3.40
CA LEU A 416 -9.27 18.67 -3.65
C LEU A 416 -8.42 18.46 -2.39
N TYR A 417 -8.82 19.06 -1.27
CA TYR A 417 -8.02 19.11 -0.04
C TYR A 417 -8.63 18.30 1.14
N GLY A 418 -9.63 17.45 0.90
CA GLY A 418 -10.21 16.52 1.89
C GLY A 418 -11.11 17.18 2.95
N TYR A 419 -11.11 16.71 4.20
CA TYR A 419 -11.80 17.39 5.32
C TYR A 419 -11.02 17.31 6.66
N PRO A 420 -9.77 17.80 6.74
CA PRO A 420 -9.07 18.01 8.01
C PRO A 420 -9.57 19.26 8.75
N GLU A 421 -9.38 19.31 10.07
CA GLU A 421 -9.61 20.52 10.86
C GLU A 421 -8.64 21.66 10.46
N GLY A 422 -9.05 22.92 10.68
CA GLY A 422 -8.31 24.11 10.25
C GLY A 422 -8.69 24.65 8.87
N LYS A 423 -9.44 23.86 8.08
CA LYS A 423 -9.82 24.19 6.70
C LYS A 423 -10.63 25.46 6.50
N ASP A 424 -11.34 25.93 7.51
CA ASP A 424 -12.13 27.15 7.42
C ASP A 424 -11.24 28.36 7.08
N THR A 425 -10.00 28.41 7.58
CA THR A 425 -9.03 29.44 7.21
C THR A 425 -8.68 29.38 5.73
N LEU A 426 -8.45 28.19 5.16
CA LEU A 426 -8.17 28.02 3.73
C LEU A 426 -9.38 28.42 2.88
N ARG A 427 -10.57 27.91 3.23
CA ARG A 427 -11.83 28.16 2.51
C ARG A 427 -12.19 29.65 2.49
N GLU A 428 -12.18 30.31 3.64
CA GLU A 428 -12.47 31.75 3.73
C GLU A 428 -11.37 32.61 3.08
N THR A 429 -10.10 32.17 3.08
CA THR A 429 -9.05 32.88 2.34
C THR A 429 -9.26 32.76 0.82
N ILE A 430 -9.69 31.60 0.32
CA ILE A 430 -10.01 31.42 -1.11
C ILE A 430 -11.23 32.30 -1.48
N LYS A 431 -12.31 32.29 -0.69
CA LYS A 431 -13.44 33.22 -0.88
C LYS A 431 -12.99 34.68 -0.91
N PHE A 432 -12.15 35.08 0.04
CA PHE A 432 -11.60 36.44 0.11
C PHE A 432 -10.78 36.79 -1.13
N MET A 433 -9.95 35.86 -1.62
CA MET A 433 -9.09 36.08 -2.78
C MET A 433 -9.85 36.06 -4.12
N TYR A 434 -11.03 35.43 -4.19
CA TYR A 434 -11.89 35.40 -5.40
C TYR A 434 -13.18 36.23 -5.26
N THR A 435 -13.30 37.05 -4.22
CA THR A 435 -14.28 38.14 -4.16
C THR A 435 -13.69 39.39 -4.81
N ASP A 436 -14.42 40.03 -5.73
CA ASP A 436 -14.10 41.40 -6.12
C ASP A 436 -14.61 42.36 -5.03
N TRP A 437 -13.70 42.95 -4.27
CA TRP A 437 -14.05 43.86 -3.18
C TRP A 437 -14.46 45.28 -3.63
N ALA A 438 -14.28 45.62 -4.91
CA ALA A 438 -14.78 46.86 -5.49
C ALA A 438 -16.22 46.72 -6.02
N ASP A 439 -16.65 45.51 -6.41
CA ASP A 439 -17.94 45.24 -7.05
C ASP A 439 -18.63 43.97 -6.49
N ARG A 440 -18.54 43.78 -5.17
CA ARG A 440 -18.89 42.55 -4.43
C ARG A 440 -20.27 41.96 -4.73
N GLU A 441 -21.26 42.83 -4.89
CA GLU A 441 -22.66 42.41 -5.02
C GLU A 441 -23.04 41.97 -6.44
N ASN A 442 -22.20 42.27 -7.45
CA ASN A 442 -22.47 42.00 -8.86
C ASN A 442 -22.45 40.49 -9.19
N PRO A 443 -23.58 39.91 -9.65
CA PRO A 443 -23.67 38.49 -10.01
C PRO A 443 -22.74 38.08 -11.16
N GLU A 444 -22.58 38.93 -12.20
CA GLU A 444 -21.66 38.64 -13.30
C GLU A 444 -20.20 38.60 -12.83
N THR A 445 -19.83 39.51 -11.91
CA THR A 445 -18.47 39.59 -11.39
C THR A 445 -18.16 38.34 -10.56
N ARG A 446 -19.10 37.84 -9.75
CA ARG A 446 -18.99 36.53 -9.08
C ARG A 446 -18.89 35.36 -10.07
N ARG A 447 -19.60 35.38 -11.20
CA ARG A 447 -19.42 34.38 -12.28
C ARG A 447 -17.99 34.39 -12.83
N LYS A 448 -17.49 35.58 -13.18
CA LYS A 448 -16.15 35.77 -13.73
C LYS A 448 -15.06 35.34 -12.74
N THR A 449 -15.21 35.64 -11.44
CA THR A 449 -14.24 35.20 -10.42
C THR A 449 -14.32 33.71 -10.10
N LEU A 450 -15.48 33.05 -10.25
CA LEU A 450 -15.61 31.62 -10.03
C LEU A 450 -15.04 30.79 -11.19
N VAL A 451 -15.27 31.19 -12.45
CA VAL A 451 -14.57 30.62 -13.62
C VAL A 451 -13.06 30.83 -13.48
N ALA A 452 -12.63 32.02 -13.05
CA ALA A 452 -11.25 32.35 -12.78
C ALA A 452 -10.61 31.45 -11.70
N LEU A 453 -11.29 31.17 -10.59
CA LEU A 453 -10.79 30.31 -9.51
C LEU A 453 -10.39 28.92 -10.03
N PHE A 454 -11.28 28.30 -10.81
CA PHE A 454 -11.04 26.97 -11.34
C PHE A 454 -9.97 26.98 -12.44
N THR A 455 -10.02 28.00 -13.32
CA THR A 455 -8.99 28.25 -14.35
C THR A 455 -7.60 28.43 -13.72
N ASP A 456 -7.50 29.23 -12.67
CA ASP A 456 -6.24 29.58 -12.00
C ASP A 456 -5.58 28.36 -11.35
N HIS A 457 -6.35 27.50 -10.70
CA HIS A 457 -5.83 26.32 -10.00
C HIS A 457 -5.52 25.15 -10.94
N GLN A 458 -6.40 24.84 -11.90
CA GLN A 458 -6.26 23.61 -12.69
C GLN A 458 -5.37 23.75 -13.93
N TRP A 459 -5.19 24.98 -14.42
CA TRP A 459 -4.40 25.25 -15.62
C TRP A 459 -3.32 26.31 -15.42
N VAL A 460 -3.66 27.51 -14.92
CA VAL A 460 -2.72 28.65 -14.93
C VAL A 460 -1.53 28.41 -14.02
N GLU A 461 -1.76 28.08 -12.75
CA GLU A 461 -0.66 27.86 -11.81
C GLU A 461 0.20 26.65 -12.20
N PRO A 462 -0.35 25.45 -12.51
CA PRO A 462 0.43 24.32 -13.04
C PRO A 462 1.28 24.67 -14.25
N SER A 463 0.74 25.44 -15.20
CA SER A 463 1.48 25.87 -16.40
C SER A 463 2.60 26.87 -16.06
N VAL A 464 2.36 27.81 -15.15
CA VAL A 464 3.37 28.79 -14.73
C VAL A 464 4.46 28.15 -13.86
N VAL A 465 4.14 27.16 -13.01
CA VAL A 465 5.14 26.36 -12.30
C VAL A 465 5.99 25.54 -13.28
N THR A 466 5.37 24.89 -14.27
CA THR A 466 6.08 24.19 -15.36
C THR A 466 7.03 25.14 -16.11
N ALA A 467 6.56 26.34 -16.45
CA ALA A 467 7.36 27.36 -17.15
C ALA A 467 8.52 27.91 -16.30
N ASP A 468 8.26 28.21 -15.03
CA ASP A 468 9.26 28.67 -14.06
C ASP A 468 10.36 27.63 -13.87
N LEU A 469 10.01 26.35 -13.70
CA LEU A 469 10.96 25.26 -13.47
C LEU A 469 11.83 24.99 -14.73
N HIS A 470 11.22 24.92 -15.91
CA HIS A 470 11.97 24.73 -17.16
C HIS A 470 12.91 25.90 -17.47
N ALA A 471 12.42 27.14 -17.35
CA ALA A 471 13.20 28.33 -17.66
C ALA A 471 14.29 28.65 -16.61
N ARG A 472 14.15 28.19 -15.35
CA ARG A 472 15.11 28.41 -14.25
C ARG A 472 16.53 27.97 -14.61
N TYR A 473 16.65 26.89 -15.38
CA TYR A 473 17.95 26.30 -15.76
C TYR A 473 18.44 26.79 -17.14
N GLY A 474 17.72 27.72 -17.79
CA GLY A 474 18.13 28.38 -19.04
C GLY A 474 17.61 27.74 -20.33
N SER A 475 16.85 26.64 -20.24
CA SER A 475 16.26 25.98 -21.41
C SER A 475 15.22 26.89 -22.10
N PRO A 476 15.10 26.86 -23.45
CA PRO A 476 14.24 27.80 -24.17
C PRO A 476 12.75 27.61 -23.86
N THR A 477 12.15 28.59 -23.17
CA THR A 477 10.72 28.59 -22.81
C THR A 477 9.99 29.74 -23.47
N TYR A 478 8.79 29.50 -23.99
CA TYR A 478 7.89 30.52 -24.56
C TYR A 478 6.47 30.37 -24.01
N PHE A 479 5.98 31.35 -23.25
CA PHE A 479 4.64 31.32 -22.66
C PHE A 479 3.62 32.11 -23.50
N TYR A 480 2.39 31.63 -23.63
CA TYR A 480 1.26 32.38 -24.19
C TYR A 480 0.03 32.37 -23.28
N ALA A 481 -0.87 33.33 -23.51
CA ALA A 481 -2.24 33.26 -23.03
C ALA A 481 -3.20 33.63 -24.16
N PHE A 482 -4.18 32.78 -24.43
CA PHE A 482 -5.13 32.88 -25.54
C PHE A 482 -6.40 33.63 -25.10
N TYR A 483 -6.70 34.72 -25.80
CA TYR A 483 -7.71 35.73 -25.45
C TYR A 483 -8.68 35.95 -26.63
N HIS A 484 -9.02 34.87 -27.34
CA HIS A 484 -9.91 34.89 -28.50
C HIS A 484 -10.59 33.53 -28.67
N HIS A 485 -11.81 33.52 -29.21
CA HIS A 485 -12.50 32.31 -29.65
C HIS A 485 -13.49 32.66 -30.77
N CYS A 486 -14.00 31.64 -31.45
CA CYS A 486 -14.97 31.81 -32.53
C CYS A 486 -16.40 31.93 -31.97
N GLN A 487 -17.32 32.49 -32.76
CA GLN A 487 -18.73 32.56 -32.39
C GLN A 487 -19.43 31.23 -32.68
N SER A 488 -20.06 30.65 -31.65
CA SER A 488 -20.88 29.44 -31.73
C SER A 488 -22.19 29.67 -30.95
N LEU A 489 -23.30 29.15 -31.46
CA LEU A 489 -24.60 29.20 -30.80
C LEU A 489 -24.69 28.29 -29.56
N MET A 490 -23.74 27.35 -29.41
CA MET A 490 -23.71 26.41 -28.29
C MET A 490 -22.99 26.97 -27.06
N LYS A 491 -22.26 28.08 -27.22
CA LYS A 491 -21.41 28.68 -26.18
C LYS A 491 -22.08 29.96 -25.63
N PRO A 492 -22.14 30.19 -24.30
CA PRO A 492 -22.75 31.40 -23.75
C PRO A 492 -22.08 32.69 -24.24
N ALA A 493 -22.88 33.72 -24.55
CA ALA A 493 -22.40 34.95 -25.18
C ALA A 493 -21.42 35.78 -24.31
N TRP A 494 -21.40 35.54 -23.00
CA TRP A 494 -20.48 36.14 -22.03
C TRP A 494 -19.16 35.40 -21.84
N SER A 495 -18.98 34.24 -22.48
CA SER A 495 -17.82 33.38 -22.24
C SER A 495 -16.56 33.93 -22.90
N ASP A 496 -15.46 33.88 -22.15
CA ASP A 496 -14.11 34.11 -22.67
C ASP A 496 -13.60 32.85 -23.40
N ALA A 497 -12.38 32.89 -23.95
CA ALA A 497 -11.73 31.70 -24.53
C ALA A 497 -11.63 30.56 -23.50
N ALA A 498 -12.27 29.43 -23.79
CA ALA A 498 -12.49 28.30 -22.88
C ALA A 498 -11.65 27.08 -23.29
N HIS A 499 -11.83 25.94 -22.60
CA HIS A 499 -10.93 24.80 -22.79
C HIS A 499 -10.95 24.24 -24.22
N GLY A 500 -9.79 24.21 -24.86
CA GLY A 500 -9.58 23.74 -26.24
C GLY A 500 -10.04 24.69 -27.36
N ASP A 501 -10.42 25.94 -27.06
CA ASP A 501 -10.81 26.93 -28.09
C ASP A 501 -9.67 27.32 -29.04
N GLU A 502 -8.41 27.07 -28.69
CA GLU A 502 -7.23 27.38 -29.50
C GLU A 502 -6.95 26.32 -30.58
N VAL A 503 -7.39 25.07 -30.35
CA VAL A 503 -7.23 23.92 -31.27
C VAL A 503 -7.65 24.23 -32.73
N PRO A 504 -8.85 24.77 -33.03
CA PRO A 504 -9.22 25.07 -34.42
C PRO A 504 -8.31 26.12 -35.09
N TYR A 505 -7.66 27.00 -34.34
CA TYR A 505 -6.70 27.98 -34.87
C TYR A 505 -5.34 27.35 -35.17
N VAL A 506 -4.90 26.42 -34.32
CA VAL A 506 -3.67 25.63 -34.51
C VAL A 506 -3.78 24.69 -35.72
N PHE A 507 -4.96 24.12 -35.98
CA PHE A 507 -5.18 23.20 -37.11
C PHE A 507 -5.73 23.87 -38.38
N GLY A 508 -5.78 25.21 -38.43
CA GLY A 508 -6.11 25.91 -39.67
C GLY A 508 -7.58 25.91 -40.08
N ILE A 509 -8.49 25.41 -39.23
CA ILE A 509 -9.92 25.21 -39.55
C ILE A 509 -10.60 26.48 -40.10
N PRO A 510 -10.35 27.70 -39.60
CA PRO A 510 -10.89 28.93 -40.21
C PRO A 510 -10.61 29.10 -41.70
N MET A 511 -9.53 28.52 -42.25
CA MET A 511 -9.16 28.62 -43.67
C MET A 511 -10.01 27.75 -44.60
N ILE A 512 -10.61 26.69 -44.07
CA ILE A 512 -11.51 25.78 -44.80
C ILE A 512 -13.00 26.04 -44.47
N GLY A 513 -13.27 26.77 -43.40
CA GLY A 513 -14.61 27.17 -42.96
C GLY A 513 -15.14 26.32 -41.80
N PRO A 514 -16.43 26.47 -41.44
CA PRO A 514 -17.07 25.64 -40.43
C PRO A 514 -17.06 24.17 -40.86
N THR A 515 -16.85 23.26 -39.91
CA THR A 515 -16.93 21.80 -40.11
C THR A 515 -17.92 21.19 -39.12
N ASP A 516 -18.32 19.93 -39.31
CA ASP A 516 -19.28 19.27 -38.41
C ASP A 516 -18.75 19.20 -36.95
N LEU A 517 -17.44 18.99 -36.77
CA LEU A 517 -16.79 18.95 -35.45
C LEU A 517 -16.46 20.35 -34.90
N PHE A 518 -16.31 21.35 -35.77
CA PHE A 518 -16.08 22.75 -35.41
C PHE A 518 -17.13 23.65 -36.08
N PRO A 519 -18.41 23.62 -35.62
CA PRO A 519 -19.53 24.36 -36.22
C PRO A 519 -19.52 25.86 -35.85
N CYS A 520 -18.33 26.46 -35.85
CA CYS A 520 -18.09 27.85 -35.50
C CYS A 520 -18.20 28.78 -36.72
N ASN A 521 -18.81 29.95 -36.57
CA ASN A 521 -18.89 30.95 -37.63
C ASN A 521 -17.60 31.77 -37.71
N PHE A 522 -16.60 31.25 -38.42
CA PHE A 522 -15.28 31.88 -38.54
C PHE A 522 -15.31 33.14 -39.41
N SER A 523 -14.87 34.27 -38.85
CA SER A 523 -14.73 35.54 -39.56
C SER A 523 -13.34 35.70 -40.19
N LYS A 524 -13.16 36.75 -40.99
CA LYS A 524 -11.85 37.13 -41.54
C LYS A 524 -10.79 37.50 -40.49
N ASN A 525 -11.19 37.76 -39.24
CA ASN A 525 -10.22 37.91 -38.14
C ASN A 525 -9.72 36.55 -37.64
N ASP A 526 -10.55 35.51 -37.69
CA ASP A 526 -10.23 34.16 -37.24
C ASP A 526 -9.28 33.48 -38.24
N ILE A 527 -9.49 33.70 -39.54
CA ILE A 527 -8.55 33.31 -40.62
C ILE A 527 -7.17 33.95 -40.39
N MET A 528 -7.13 35.25 -40.13
CA MET A 528 -5.89 35.99 -39.83
C MET A 528 -5.21 35.46 -38.55
N LEU A 529 -5.97 35.22 -37.49
CA LEU A 529 -5.41 34.70 -36.24
C LEU A 529 -4.90 33.26 -36.36
N SER A 530 -5.60 32.40 -37.11
CA SER A 530 -5.15 31.04 -37.38
C SER A 530 -3.87 31.00 -38.21
N ALA A 531 -3.74 31.86 -39.23
CA ALA A 531 -2.49 32.04 -39.98
C ALA A 531 -1.32 32.46 -39.06
N VAL A 532 -1.57 33.41 -38.14
CA VAL A 532 -0.60 33.85 -37.13
C VAL A 532 -0.17 32.71 -36.21
N VAL A 533 -1.15 31.96 -35.66
CA VAL A 533 -0.92 30.85 -34.72
C VAL A 533 -0.13 29.74 -35.41
N MET A 534 -0.56 29.28 -36.60
CA MET A 534 0.18 28.29 -37.37
C MET A 534 1.59 28.77 -37.75
N THR A 535 1.79 30.07 -38.03
CA THR A 535 3.12 30.64 -38.25
C THR A 535 4.00 30.49 -37.01
N TYR A 536 3.54 30.88 -35.81
CA TYR A 536 4.31 30.74 -34.58
C TYR A 536 4.60 29.26 -34.22
N TRP A 537 3.60 28.38 -34.32
CA TRP A 537 3.73 26.95 -34.00
C TRP A 537 4.72 26.25 -34.96
N THR A 538 4.61 26.51 -36.27
CA THR A 538 5.48 25.87 -37.28
C THR A 538 6.88 26.47 -37.32
N ASN A 539 7.05 27.76 -37.02
CA ASN A 539 8.35 28.38 -36.78
C ASN A 539 9.07 27.74 -35.59
N PHE A 540 8.36 27.54 -34.47
CA PHE A 540 8.89 26.86 -33.30
C PHE A 540 9.29 25.41 -33.63
N ALA A 541 8.45 24.66 -34.35
CA ALA A 541 8.81 23.32 -34.81
C ALA A 541 10.06 23.32 -35.74
N LYS A 542 10.18 24.32 -36.62
CA LYS A 542 11.32 24.51 -37.54
C LYS A 542 12.64 24.83 -36.82
N THR A 543 12.62 25.63 -35.74
CA THR A 543 13.85 26.28 -35.22
C THR A 543 14.02 26.36 -33.70
N GLY A 544 12.98 26.09 -32.90
CA GLY A 544 12.97 26.36 -31.45
C GLY A 544 12.65 27.82 -31.09
N ASP A 545 12.41 28.68 -32.08
CA ASP A 545 12.04 30.08 -31.90
C ASP A 545 10.77 30.38 -32.72
N PRO A 546 9.61 30.69 -32.09
CA PRO A 546 8.37 30.95 -32.82
C PRO A 546 8.46 32.16 -33.76
N ASN A 547 9.51 33.00 -33.64
CA ASN A 547 9.75 34.13 -34.51
C ASN A 547 10.50 33.79 -35.82
N LYS A 548 10.92 32.53 -36.04
CA LYS A 548 11.80 32.15 -37.17
C LYS A 548 11.45 30.80 -37.83
N PRO A 549 11.57 30.64 -39.16
CA PRO A 549 12.15 31.59 -40.13
C PRO A 549 11.10 32.46 -40.86
N VAL A 550 9.81 32.30 -40.58
CA VAL A 550 8.74 33.05 -41.27
C VAL A 550 8.30 34.26 -40.44
N PRO A 551 8.54 35.51 -40.87
CA PRO A 551 7.99 36.68 -40.22
C PRO A 551 6.47 36.76 -40.37
N GLN A 552 5.82 37.48 -39.46
CA GLN A 552 4.36 37.65 -39.35
C GLN A 552 3.80 38.64 -40.40
N ASP A 553 4.16 38.48 -41.68
CA ASP A 553 3.75 39.39 -42.78
C ASP A 553 2.25 39.27 -43.14
N THR A 554 1.60 40.38 -43.52
CA THR A 554 0.32 40.33 -44.25
C THR A 554 0.50 39.70 -45.65
N LYS A 555 -0.03 38.48 -45.81
CA LYS A 555 -0.16 37.75 -47.10
C LYS A 555 -1.63 37.48 -47.43
N PHE A 556 -1.99 37.26 -48.70
CA PHE A 556 -3.38 37.02 -49.16
C PHE A 556 -4.16 35.99 -48.31
N ILE A 557 -3.52 34.90 -47.89
CA ILE A 557 -4.08 33.83 -47.04
C ILE A 557 -4.72 34.34 -45.72
N HIS A 558 -4.29 35.49 -45.19
CA HIS A 558 -4.84 36.04 -43.95
C HIS A 558 -6.23 36.68 -44.15
N THR A 559 -6.59 37.08 -45.38
CA THR A 559 -7.82 37.84 -45.76
C THR A 559 -8.03 39.20 -45.08
N LYS A 560 -7.15 39.57 -44.15
CA LYS A 560 -7.06 40.81 -43.37
C LYS A 560 -5.58 41.14 -43.12
N ALA A 561 -5.28 42.39 -42.77
CA ALA A 561 -3.95 42.75 -42.28
C ALA A 561 -3.60 41.95 -41.01
N ASN A 562 -2.39 41.40 -40.97
CA ASN A 562 -1.85 40.70 -39.82
C ASN A 562 -1.60 41.71 -38.70
N ARG A 563 -2.12 41.44 -37.49
CA ARG A 563 -1.99 42.34 -36.33
C ARG A 563 -0.70 42.12 -35.52
N PHE A 564 0.12 41.16 -35.94
CA PHE A 564 1.32 40.71 -35.23
C PHE A 564 2.62 41.08 -35.99
N GLU A 565 2.55 41.87 -37.07
CA GLU A 565 3.72 42.29 -37.88
C GLU A 565 4.86 42.90 -37.03
N GLU A 566 4.52 43.69 -36.00
CA GLU A 566 5.48 44.30 -35.06
C GLU A 566 5.61 43.54 -33.72
N VAL A 567 4.98 42.36 -33.58
CA VAL A 567 4.87 41.63 -32.30
C VAL A 567 5.82 40.44 -32.27
N ALA A 568 7.07 40.68 -31.87
CA ALA A 568 8.00 39.60 -31.53
C ALA A 568 7.59 38.91 -30.21
N TRP A 569 7.56 37.58 -30.19
CA TRP A 569 7.30 36.77 -28.99
C TRP A 569 8.62 36.58 -28.21
N SER A 570 8.77 37.33 -27.12
CA SER A 570 9.90 37.20 -26.20
C SER A 570 9.96 35.82 -25.52
N LYS A 571 11.17 35.34 -25.19
CA LYS A 571 11.36 34.18 -24.32
C LYS A 571 10.81 34.46 -22.91
N TYR A 572 10.19 33.46 -22.32
CA TYR A 572 9.81 33.44 -20.91
C TYR A 572 11.02 33.17 -20.03
N ASN A 573 11.07 33.80 -18.85
CA ASN A 573 12.01 33.46 -17.78
C ASN A 573 11.37 33.79 -16.41
N PRO A 574 11.85 33.22 -15.29
CA PRO A 574 11.20 33.40 -13.97
C PRO A 574 11.33 34.81 -13.36
N GLN A 575 12.13 35.70 -13.94
CA GLN A 575 12.41 37.05 -13.44
C GLN A 575 11.56 38.14 -14.12
N ASP A 576 11.28 37.98 -15.41
CA ASP A 576 10.44 38.90 -16.20
C ASP A 576 9.05 38.33 -16.52
N GLN A 577 8.90 36.99 -16.46
CA GLN A 577 7.69 36.21 -16.76
C GLN A 577 6.93 36.66 -18.03
N LEU A 578 7.69 36.96 -19.11
CA LEU A 578 7.15 37.47 -20.37
C LEU A 578 6.33 36.41 -21.13
N TYR A 579 5.13 36.80 -21.56
CA TYR A 579 4.23 35.97 -22.36
C TYR A 579 3.61 36.74 -23.53
N LEU A 580 3.21 36.01 -24.58
CA LEU A 580 2.43 36.56 -25.68
C LEU A 580 0.92 36.50 -25.36
N HIS A 581 0.26 37.66 -25.39
CA HIS A 581 -1.21 37.74 -25.37
C HIS A 581 -1.72 37.53 -26.80
N ILE A 582 -2.22 36.33 -27.10
CA ILE A 582 -2.70 35.94 -28.42
C ILE A 582 -4.19 36.30 -28.54
N GLY A 583 -4.52 37.18 -29.47
CA GLY A 583 -5.90 37.61 -29.75
C GLY A 583 -5.93 38.85 -30.65
N LEU A 584 -7.09 39.51 -30.76
CA LEU A 584 -7.28 40.61 -31.72
C LEU A 584 -6.61 41.95 -31.34
N LYS A 585 -5.95 42.03 -30.18
CA LYS A 585 -5.15 43.17 -29.70
C LYS A 585 -3.78 42.67 -29.17
N PRO A 586 -2.96 42.05 -30.02
CA PRO A 586 -1.80 41.28 -29.59
C PRO A 586 -0.67 42.17 -29.07
N ARG A 587 0.15 41.61 -28.18
CA ARG A 587 1.27 42.27 -27.49
C ARG A 587 1.98 41.28 -26.57
N VAL A 588 3.26 41.54 -26.27
CA VAL A 588 3.92 40.93 -25.11
C VAL A 588 3.42 41.58 -23.82
N ARG A 589 3.30 40.79 -22.76
CA ARG A 589 3.00 41.19 -21.38
C ARG A 589 3.83 40.34 -20.42
N ASP A 590 3.77 40.69 -19.14
CA ASP A 590 4.56 40.10 -18.06
C ASP A 590 3.64 39.57 -16.93
N HIS A 591 4.17 38.71 -16.06
CA HIS A 591 3.57 38.30 -14.79
C HIS A 591 2.10 37.84 -14.89
N TYR A 592 1.80 36.90 -15.80
CA TYR A 592 0.44 36.47 -16.07
C TYR A 592 -0.31 36.01 -14.81
N ARG A 593 -1.31 36.81 -14.40
CA ARG A 593 -2.15 36.58 -13.21
C ARG A 593 -1.34 36.32 -11.92
N ALA A 594 -0.12 36.86 -11.83
CA ALA A 594 0.88 36.46 -10.82
C ALA A 594 0.38 36.50 -9.36
N THR A 595 -0.52 37.41 -8.98
CA THR A 595 -1.11 37.44 -7.64
C THR A 595 -1.95 36.19 -7.31
N LYS A 596 -2.60 35.57 -8.30
CA LYS A 596 -3.37 34.34 -8.16
C LYS A 596 -2.47 33.09 -8.22
N VAL A 597 -1.47 33.12 -9.10
CA VAL A 597 -0.42 32.10 -9.15
C VAL A 597 0.33 32.02 -7.82
N ALA A 598 0.88 33.13 -7.32
CA ALA A 598 1.59 33.18 -6.04
C ALA A 598 0.69 32.84 -4.83
N PHE A 599 -0.61 33.09 -4.92
CA PHE A 599 -1.58 32.65 -3.91
C PHE A 599 -1.66 31.12 -3.83
N TRP A 600 -1.89 30.44 -4.96
CA TRP A 600 -1.92 28.98 -5.02
C TRP A 600 -0.54 28.37 -4.73
N LYS A 601 0.53 28.86 -5.38
CA LYS A 601 1.90 28.33 -5.30
C LYS A 601 2.58 28.49 -3.93
N HIS A 602 2.20 29.49 -3.14
CA HIS A 602 2.93 29.83 -1.91
C HIS A 602 2.04 29.96 -0.66
N LEU A 603 0.89 30.63 -0.74
CA LEU A 603 0.07 30.84 0.45
C LEU A 603 -0.77 29.60 0.79
N VAL A 604 -1.37 28.93 -0.20
CA VAL A 604 -2.25 27.78 0.03
C VAL A 604 -1.54 26.57 0.65
N PRO A 605 -0.35 26.13 0.16
CA PRO A 605 0.46 25.12 0.84
C PRO A 605 0.84 25.50 2.28
N HIS A 606 1.08 26.77 2.56
CA HIS A 606 1.36 27.23 3.93
C HIS A 606 0.11 27.14 4.83
N LEU A 607 -1.06 27.57 4.33
CA LEU A 607 -2.34 27.49 5.04
C LEU A 607 -2.79 26.05 5.29
N TYR A 608 -2.55 25.15 4.34
CA TYR A 608 -2.84 23.72 4.48
C TYR A 608 -2.00 23.08 5.60
N ASN A 609 -0.70 23.38 5.64
CA ASN A 609 0.24 22.81 6.60
C ASN A 609 0.22 23.44 8.01
N LEU A 610 -0.74 24.30 8.34
CA LEU A 610 -0.81 25.03 9.63
C LEU A 610 -0.91 24.14 10.89
N HIS A 611 -1.20 22.84 10.75
CA HIS A 611 -1.42 21.92 11.88
C HIS A 611 -0.30 20.88 12.10
N ASP A 612 0.60 20.65 11.14
CA ASP A 612 1.75 19.74 11.31
C ASP A 612 2.94 20.47 11.96
N MET A 613 2.96 20.49 13.29
CA MET A 613 3.84 21.38 14.05
C MET A 613 5.34 21.29 13.74
N PHE A 614 5.88 20.12 13.37
CA PHE A 614 7.34 19.92 13.21
C PHE A 614 7.74 18.85 12.17
N HIS A 615 7.84 19.26 10.90
CA HIS A 615 8.60 18.52 9.88
C HIS A 615 10.05 19.03 9.81
N TYR A 616 11.03 18.11 9.84
CA TYR A 616 12.46 18.45 9.71
C TYR A 616 13.20 17.54 8.72
N THR A 617 13.64 18.12 7.60
CA THR A 617 14.64 17.56 6.67
C THR A 617 15.99 18.24 6.93
N SER A 618 16.88 17.57 7.68
CA SER A 618 18.18 18.15 8.05
C SER A 618 19.22 17.07 8.30
N THR A 619 20.49 17.36 7.99
CA THR A 619 21.62 16.47 8.29
C THR A 619 21.75 16.21 9.79
N THR A 620 21.50 17.22 10.65
CA THR A 620 21.46 17.04 12.12
C THR A 620 20.33 17.83 12.77
N THR A 621 19.44 17.14 13.49
CA THR A 621 18.29 17.74 14.16
C THR A 621 18.48 17.74 15.69
N LYS A 622 18.26 18.89 16.32
CA LYS A 622 18.23 19.03 17.80
C LYS A 622 16.90 19.65 18.19
N VAL A 623 16.05 18.90 18.90
CA VAL A 623 14.75 19.40 19.36
C VAL A 623 14.76 19.50 20.89
N LEU A 624 14.32 20.65 21.39
CA LEU A 624 14.08 20.91 22.80
C LEU A 624 12.65 21.44 22.93
N LEU A 625 11.78 20.72 23.64
CA LEU A 625 10.40 21.15 23.85
C LEU A 625 9.98 20.88 25.31
N HIS A 626 9.35 21.88 25.92
CA HIS A 626 8.83 21.81 27.29
C HIS A 626 7.40 22.31 27.29
N LEU A 627 6.46 21.43 27.64
CA LEU A 627 5.03 21.73 27.76
C LEU A 627 4.64 21.74 29.24
N PHE A 628 3.92 22.78 29.65
CA PHE A 628 3.50 23.03 31.03
C PHE A 628 2.02 23.41 31.05
N ASN A 629 1.20 22.62 31.74
CA ASN A 629 -0.27 22.75 31.81
C ASN A 629 -0.96 22.82 30.41
N SER A 630 -0.27 22.38 29.36
CA SER A 630 -0.66 22.61 27.97
C SER A 630 -1.74 21.62 27.53
N HIS A 631 -2.70 22.08 26.73
CA HIS A 631 -3.71 21.24 26.11
C HIS A 631 -3.51 21.30 24.59
N LEU A 632 -3.31 20.14 23.95
CA LEU A 632 -3.06 20.00 22.53
C LEU A 632 -4.01 18.96 21.95
N TYR A 633 -4.51 19.18 20.74
CA TYR A 633 -5.53 18.36 20.09
C TYR A 633 -5.10 18.06 18.65
N ASN A 634 -5.53 16.92 18.12
CA ASN A 634 -5.51 16.57 16.69
C ASN A 634 -4.11 16.66 16.03
N LEU A 635 -3.09 16.12 16.71
CA LEU A 635 -1.72 16.06 16.21
C LEU A 635 -1.48 14.75 15.43
N HIS A 636 -1.30 14.79 14.11
CA HIS A 636 -0.99 13.55 13.39
C HIS A 636 0.41 13.02 13.76
N HIS A 637 1.42 13.90 13.73
CA HIS A 637 2.77 13.60 14.21
C HIS A 637 3.30 14.71 15.13
N MET A 638 3.70 14.39 16.36
CA MET A 638 4.35 15.40 17.23
C MET A 638 5.80 15.68 16.81
N PHE A 639 6.49 14.68 16.25
CA PHE A 639 7.78 14.84 15.58
C PHE A 639 7.86 13.92 14.37
N HIS A 640 7.94 14.51 13.17
CA HIS A 640 8.15 13.81 11.91
C HIS A 640 9.49 14.23 11.28
N TYR A 641 10.44 13.31 11.10
CA TYR A 641 11.75 13.69 10.55
C TYR A 641 12.52 12.56 9.85
N THR A 642 13.28 12.98 8.83
CA THR A 642 14.30 12.17 8.15
C THR A 642 15.64 12.89 8.30
N SER A 643 16.60 12.29 9.03
CA SER A 643 17.85 12.98 9.42
C SER A 643 19.00 12.03 9.69
N THR A 644 20.25 12.43 9.42
CA THR A 644 21.40 11.56 9.74
C THR A 644 21.57 11.39 11.25
N THR A 645 21.48 12.46 12.05
CA THR A 645 21.56 12.36 13.52
C THR A 645 20.56 13.27 14.22
N THR A 646 19.74 12.69 15.11
CA THR A 646 18.74 13.44 15.89
C THR A 646 18.96 13.32 17.40
N LYS A 647 18.75 14.44 18.10
CA LYS A 647 18.62 14.49 19.56
C LYS A 647 17.31 15.18 19.93
N VAL A 648 16.44 14.52 20.69
CA VAL A 648 15.22 15.14 21.24
C VAL A 648 15.27 15.15 22.76
N LEU A 649 14.98 16.30 23.35
CA LEU A 649 14.66 16.46 24.77
C LEU A 649 13.24 17.03 24.89
N LEU A 650 12.30 16.19 25.33
CA LEU A 650 10.89 16.55 25.51
C LEU A 650 10.48 16.39 26.97
N HIS A 651 9.88 17.42 27.55
CA HIS A 651 9.24 17.36 28.87
C HIS A 651 7.76 17.76 28.77
N LEU A 652 6.87 16.96 29.36
CA LEU A 652 5.46 17.29 29.58
C LEU A 652 5.20 17.35 31.08
N PHE A 653 4.62 18.45 31.55
CA PHE A 653 4.16 18.65 32.92
C PHE A 653 2.67 19.04 32.91
N ASN A 654 1.83 18.31 33.64
CA ASN A 654 0.37 18.55 33.74
C ASN A 654 -0.35 18.71 32.38
N SER A 655 0.21 18.16 31.30
CA SER A 655 -0.25 18.47 29.93
C SER A 655 -1.16 17.36 29.39
N HIS A 656 -2.14 17.74 28.58
CA HIS A 656 -3.13 16.85 28.00
C HIS A 656 -3.02 16.89 26.47
N LEU A 657 -2.69 15.75 25.85
CA LEU A 657 -2.54 15.61 24.41
C LEU A 657 -3.62 14.66 23.90
N TYR A 658 -4.47 15.12 23.01
CA TYR A 658 -5.61 14.37 22.46
C TYR A 658 -5.42 14.10 20.97
N ASN A 659 -5.82 12.91 20.51
CA ASN A 659 -5.78 12.49 19.11
C ASN A 659 -4.37 12.67 18.50
N LEU A 660 -3.38 12.04 19.14
CA LEU A 660 -1.97 12.10 18.74
C LEU A 660 -1.59 10.83 17.97
N HIS A 661 -1.65 10.77 16.64
CA HIS A 661 -1.49 9.47 15.95
C HIS A 661 -0.10 8.85 16.20
N HIS A 662 0.99 9.61 16.03
CA HIS A 662 2.33 9.19 16.46
C HIS A 662 3.06 10.30 17.24
N MET A 663 3.63 9.99 18.41
CA MET A 663 4.48 10.96 19.13
C MET A 663 5.86 11.11 18.47
N PHE A 664 6.46 10.01 18.00
CA PHE A 664 7.70 10.04 17.23
C PHE A 664 7.56 9.16 16.00
N HIS A 665 7.68 9.75 14.81
CA HIS A 665 7.72 9.04 13.53
C HIS A 665 9.00 9.44 12.77
N TYR A 666 9.97 8.54 12.61
CA TYR A 666 11.26 8.93 12.00
C TYR A 666 12.09 7.83 11.34
N THR A 667 12.89 8.26 10.35
CA THR A 667 13.96 7.48 9.73
C THR A 667 15.30 8.18 9.98
N SER A 668 16.25 7.53 10.65
CA SER A 668 17.52 8.20 11.01
C SER A 668 18.71 7.27 11.24
N THR A 669 19.93 7.70 10.91
CA THR A 669 21.11 6.85 11.22
C THR A 669 21.35 6.75 12.72
N THR A 670 21.30 7.86 13.48
CA THR A 670 21.45 7.82 14.95
C THR A 670 20.48 8.74 15.68
N THR A 671 19.66 8.18 16.58
CA THR A 671 18.69 8.94 17.38
C THR A 671 18.97 8.80 18.88
N LYS A 672 18.85 9.92 19.61
CA LYS A 672 18.79 9.95 21.08
C LYS A 672 17.54 10.70 21.53
N VAL A 673 16.64 10.05 22.26
CA VAL A 673 15.48 10.70 22.88
C VAL A 673 15.59 10.63 24.40
N LEU A 674 15.36 11.77 25.03
CA LEU A 674 15.08 11.90 26.45
C LEU A 674 13.67 12.49 26.60
N LEU A 675 12.74 11.70 27.14
CA LEU A 675 11.34 12.06 27.31
C LEU A 675 10.92 11.91 28.77
N HIS A 676 10.34 12.96 29.35
CA HIS A 676 9.74 12.94 30.67
C HIS A 676 8.26 13.35 30.61
N LEU A 677 7.38 12.50 31.15
CA LEU A 677 5.96 12.82 31.40
C LEU A 677 5.75 12.90 32.91
N PHE A 678 5.27 14.05 33.38
CA PHE A 678 4.87 14.28 34.76
C PHE A 678 3.39 14.67 34.81
N ASN A 679 2.59 13.86 35.49
CA ASN A 679 1.16 14.09 35.74
C ASN A 679 0.37 14.46 34.46
N SER A 680 0.76 13.88 33.32
CA SER A 680 0.28 14.24 31.98
C SER A 680 -0.57 13.11 31.38
N HIS A 681 -1.51 13.46 30.51
CA HIS A 681 -2.50 12.53 29.95
C HIS A 681 -2.44 12.56 28.42
N LEU A 682 -2.26 11.39 27.80
CA LEU A 682 -2.16 11.23 26.34
C LEU A 682 -3.31 10.33 25.89
N TYR A 683 -4.13 10.79 24.95
CA TYR A 683 -5.33 10.08 24.48
C TYR A 683 -5.25 9.80 22.98
N ASN A 684 -5.68 8.60 22.58
CA ASN A 684 -5.74 8.14 21.18
C ASN A 684 -4.37 8.21 20.51
N LEU A 685 -3.41 7.45 21.05
CA LEU A 685 -2.02 7.43 20.63
C LEU A 685 -1.66 6.14 19.90
N HIS A 686 -1.58 6.11 18.56
CA HIS A 686 -1.31 4.84 17.88
C HIS A 686 0.09 4.30 18.22
N ASP A 687 1.15 5.09 17.98
CA ASP A 687 2.50 4.75 18.45
C ASP A 687 3.15 5.88 19.25
N MET A 688 3.70 5.57 20.43
CA MET A 688 4.62 6.52 21.08
C MET A 688 5.96 6.63 20.35
N PHE A 689 6.48 5.53 19.80
CA PHE A 689 7.70 5.51 18.99
C PHE A 689 7.55 4.58 17.79
N HIS A 690 7.48 5.14 16.58
CA HIS A 690 7.51 4.44 15.30
C HIS A 690 8.78 4.83 14.54
N TYR A 691 9.74 3.91 14.31
CA TYR A 691 10.99 4.29 13.64
C TYR A 691 11.80 3.19 12.94
N THR A 692 12.57 3.64 11.94
CA THR A 692 13.63 2.86 11.28
C THR A 692 14.99 3.53 11.54
N SER A 693 15.96 2.81 12.10
CA SER A 693 17.26 3.43 12.46
C SER A 693 18.47 2.50 12.47
N THR A 694 19.69 3.04 12.32
CA THR A 694 20.90 2.24 12.62
C THR A 694 21.17 2.18 14.13
N THR A 695 21.11 3.31 14.87
CA THR A 695 21.34 3.29 16.33
C THR A 695 20.37 4.22 17.09
N THR A 696 19.52 3.63 17.94
CA THR A 696 18.59 4.38 18.80
C THR A 696 18.92 4.23 20.28
N LYS A 697 18.83 5.34 21.02
CA LYS A 697 18.87 5.38 22.49
C LYS A 697 17.67 6.16 23.01
N VAL A 698 16.79 5.52 23.78
CA VAL A 698 15.67 6.19 24.45
C VAL A 698 15.83 6.10 25.97
N LEU A 699 15.65 7.24 26.64
CA LEU A 699 15.43 7.34 28.07
C LEU A 699 14.05 7.96 28.28
N LEU A 700 13.12 7.18 28.86
CA LEU A 700 11.73 7.56 29.04
C LEU A 700 11.33 7.41 30.51
N HIS A 701 10.79 8.47 31.12
CA HIS A 701 10.21 8.43 32.45
C HIS A 701 8.74 8.88 32.43
N LEU A 702 7.86 8.05 32.99
CA LEU A 702 6.45 8.37 33.26
C LEU A 702 6.26 8.46 34.78
N PHE A 703 5.79 9.61 35.26
CA PHE A 703 5.43 9.85 36.66
C PHE A 703 3.96 10.28 36.74
N LYS A 704 3.12 9.52 37.47
CA LYS A 704 1.67 9.80 37.63
C LYS A 704 0.91 10.06 36.32
N SER A 705 1.39 9.52 35.20
CA SER A 705 0.89 9.86 33.86
C SER A 705 0.01 8.76 33.30
N HIS A 706 -0.93 9.12 32.44
CA HIS A 706 -1.94 8.21 31.90
C HIS A 706 -1.92 8.22 30.38
N LEU A 707 -1.85 7.04 29.76
CA LEU A 707 -1.81 6.87 28.31
C LEU A 707 -3.00 5.99 27.89
N TYR A 708 -3.86 6.49 27.02
CA TYR A 708 -5.10 5.84 26.61
C TYR A 708 -5.10 5.50 25.12
N ASN A 709 -5.56 4.29 24.78
CA ASN A 709 -5.64 3.79 23.41
C ASN A 709 -4.27 3.78 22.72
N LEU A 710 -3.29 3.15 23.38
CA LEU A 710 -1.89 3.12 22.97
C LEU A 710 -1.55 1.87 22.14
N HIS A 711 -1.61 1.86 20.80
CA HIS A 711 -1.41 0.58 20.08
C HIS A 711 -0.02 -0.02 20.34
N HIS A 712 1.06 0.75 20.16
CA HIS A 712 2.40 0.35 20.62
C HIS A 712 3.13 1.45 21.39
N MET A 713 3.84 1.08 22.47
CA MET A 713 4.78 2.02 23.09
C MET A 713 6.09 2.14 22.30
N PHE A 714 6.57 1.04 21.71
CA PHE A 714 7.72 1.02 20.81
C PHE A 714 7.48 0.07 19.64
N HIS A 715 7.33 0.61 18.44
CA HIS A 715 7.35 -0.11 17.17
C HIS A 715 8.59 0.28 16.35
N TYR A 716 9.52 -0.65 16.07
CA TYR A 716 10.73 -0.28 15.33
C TYR A 716 11.47 -1.39 14.59
N THR A 717 12.19 -0.98 13.54
CA THR A 717 13.24 -1.75 12.88
C THR A 717 14.60 -1.08 13.10
N SER A 718 15.58 -1.78 13.66
CA SER A 718 16.85 -1.14 14.07
C SER A 718 18.08 -2.04 14.03
N THR A 719 19.27 -1.52 13.67
CA THR A 719 20.49 -2.33 13.87
C THR A 719 20.86 -2.42 15.35
N THR A 720 20.81 -1.32 16.11
CA THR A 720 21.07 -1.35 17.56
C THR A 720 20.12 -0.42 18.33
N THR A 721 19.43 -0.96 19.33
CA THR A 721 18.52 -0.17 20.20
C THR A 721 18.86 -0.36 21.67
N LYS A 722 18.85 0.76 22.42
CA LYS A 722 18.94 0.78 23.88
C LYS A 722 17.79 1.59 24.47
N VAL A 723 16.94 0.97 25.28
CA VAL A 723 15.84 1.65 25.98
C VAL A 723 16.05 1.53 27.48
N LEU A 724 15.91 2.67 28.18
CA LEU A 724 15.74 2.75 29.62
C LEU A 724 14.37 3.40 29.88
N LEU A 725 13.46 2.64 30.47
CA LEU A 725 12.08 3.04 30.71
C LEU A 725 11.72 2.87 32.19
N HIS A 726 11.21 3.95 32.80
CA HIS A 726 10.67 3.91 34.15
C HIS A 726 9.21 4.39 34.18
N LEU A 727 8.32 3.57 34.75
CA LEU A 727 6.94 3.91 35.07
C LEU A 727 6.81 4.02 36.60
N PHE A 728 6.36 5.16 37.09
CA PHE A 728 6.06 5.40 38.50
C PHE A 728 4.61 5.89 38.65
N ASN A 729 3.78 5.15 39.41
CA ASN A 729 2.36 5.48 39.66
C ASN A 729 1.55 5.77 38.37
N SER A 730 1.90 5.16 37.24
CA SER A 730 1.38 5.51 35.92
C SER A 730 0.49 4.42 35.35
N HIS A 731 -0.46 4.78 34.48
CA HIS A 731 -1.48 3.87 33.96
C HIS A 731 -1.51 3.88 32.43
N LEU A 732 -1.45 2.71 31.81
CA LEU A 732 -1.46 2.54 30.35
C LEU A 732 -2.68 1.68 29.98
N TYR A 733 -3.55 2.17 29.10
CA TYR A 733 -4.81 1.54 28.74
C TYR A 733 -4.86 1.19 27.25
N ASN A 734 -5.40 0.01 26.94
CA ASN A 734 -5.56 -0.51 25.57
C ASN A 734 -4.22 -0.57 24.83
N LEU A 735 -3.23 -1.20 25.48
CA LEU A 735 -1.87 -1.33 24.97
C LEU A 735 -1.72 -2.64 24.16
N HIS A 736 -1.56 -2.62 22.83
CA HIS A 736 -1.35 -3.92 22.14
C HIS A 736 0.01 -4.51 22.51
N ASP A 737 1.12 -3.85 22.14
CA ASP A 737 2.46 -4.26 22.59
C ASP A 737 3.25 -3.12 23.24
N MET A 738 3.91 -3.41 24.37
CA MET A 738 4.87 -2.44 24.92
C MET A 738 6.16 -2.35 24.08
N PHE A 739 6.57 -3.46 23.45
CA PHE A 739 7.72 -3.50 22.55
C PHE A 739 7.45 -4.47 21.38
N HIS A 740 7.18 -3.93 20.19
CA HIS A 740 7.13 -4.67 18.92
C HIS A 740 8.36 -4.32 18.08
N TYR A 741 9.29 -5.25 17.81
CA TYR A 741 10.50 -4.89 17.05
C TYR A 741 11.25 -6.00 16.29
N THR A 742 11.94 -5.57 15.23
CA THR A 742 12.95 -6.35 14.49
C THR A 742 14.33 -5.68 14.66
N SER A 743 15.33 -6.40 15.18
CA SER A 743 16.63 -5.77 15.53
C SER A 743 17.86 -6.68 15.49
N THR A 744 19.04 -6.15 15.14
CA THR A 744 20.27 -6.97 15.32
C THR A 744 20.68 -7.02 16.79
N THR A 745 20.70 -5.90 17.52
CA THR A 745 21.02 -5.89 18.95
C THR A 745 20.10 -4.98 19.77
N THR A 746 19.35 -5.54 20.72
CA THR A 746 18.47 -4.78 21.61
C THR A 746 18.87 -4.95 23.08
N LYS A 747 18.88 -3.84 23.83
CA LYS A 747 19.04 -3.81 25.28
C LYS A 747 17.91 -2.99 25.91
N VAL A 748 17.07 -3.61 26.73
CA VAL A 748 16.02 -2.92 27.47
C VAL A 748 16.26 -3.05 28.97
N LEU A 749 16.16 -1.92 29.68
CA LEU A 749 16.02 -1.85 31.13
C LEU A 749 14.68 -1.18 31.42
N LEU A 750 13.77 -1.92 32.04
CA LEU A 750 12.40 -1.51 32.32
C LEU A 750 12.08 -1.67 33.80
N HIS A 751 11.63 -0.59 34.44
CA HIS A 751 11.12 -0.62 35.80
C HIS A 751 9.66 -0.13 35.86
N LEU A 752 8.79 -0.95 36.44
CA LEU A 752 7.41 -0.58 36.81
C LEU A 752 7.33 -0.50 38.34
N PHE A 753 6.98 0.68 38.85
CA PHE A 753 6.72 0.92 40.27
C PHE A 753 5.28 1.40 40.45
N ASN A 754 4.48 0.61 41.19
CA ASN A 754 3.09 0.91 41.52
C ASN A 754 2.24 1.34 40.31
N SER A 755 2.45 0.70 39.16
CA SER A 755 1.89 1.10 37.86
C SER A 755 0.98 0.01 37.29
N HIS A 756 0.01 0.40 36.47
CA HIS A 756 -1.05 -0.49 35.99
C HIS A 756 -1.12 -0.47 34.46
N LEU A 757 -1.10 -1.66 33.83
CA LEU A 757 -1.16 -1.82 32.39
C LEU A 757 -2.41 -2.65 32.05
N TYR A 758 -3.29 -2.13 31.20
CA TYR A 758 -4.58 -2.75 30.87
C TYR A 758 -4.67 -3.12 29.39
N ASN A 759 -5.24 -4.30 29.12
CA ASN A 759 -5.45 -4.85 27.78
C ASN A 759 -4.13 -5.05 27.01
N LEU A 760 -3.07 -5.45 27.72
CA LEU A 760 -1.73 -5.70 27.19
C LEU A 760 -1.68 -7.00 26.37
N HIS A 761 -1.47 -7.01 25.05
CA HIS A 761 -1.32 -8.31 24.36
C HIS A 761 0.06 -8.92 24.64
N HIS A 762 1.16 -8.25 24.29
CA HIS A 762 2.50 -8.67 24.70
C HIS A 762 3.31 -7.56 25.39
N MET A 763 4.07 -7.90 26.43
CA MET A 763 5.06 -6.94 26.97
C MET A 763 6.32 -6.87 26.07
N PHE A 764 6.69 -7.96 25.40
CA PHE A 764 7.76 -8.01 24.41
C PHE A 764 7.43 -8.97 23.28
N HIS A 765 7.18 -8.44 22.07
CA HIS A 765 7.05 -9.19 20.82
C HIS A 765 8.22 -8.84 19.88
N TYR A 766 9.14 -9.78 19.58
CA TYR A 766 10.31 -9.43 18.76
C TYR A 766 11.00 -10.54 17.98
N THR A 767 11.64 -10.13 16.89
CA THR A 767 12.64 -10.93 16.14
C THR A 767 14.02 -10.27 16.26
N SER A 768 15.04 -11.00 16.71
CA SER A 768 16.35 -10.39 17.00
C SER A 768 17.58 -11.30 16.83
N THR A 769 18.75 -10.75 16.49
CA THR A 769 19.98 -11.56 16.62
C THR A 769 20.44 -11.64 18.08
N THR A 770 20.47 -10.53 18.83
CA THR A 770 20.85 -10.54 20.24
C THR A 770 19.97 -9.61 21.09
N THR A 771 19.30 -10.15 22.10
CA THR A 771 18.46 -9.37 23.03
C THR A 771 18.91 -9.55 24.48
N LYS A 772 18.92 -8.44 25.23
CA LYS A 772 19.12 -8.43 26.69
C LYS A 772 18.03 -7.58 27.34
N VAL A 773 17.18 -8.20 28.15
CA VAL A 773 16.14 -7.50 28.92
C VAL A 773 16.43 -7.64 30.41
N LEU A 774 16.38 -6.52 31.12
CA LEU A 774 16.28 -6.44 32.57
C LEU A 774 14.95 -5.77 32.91
N LEU A 775 14.07 -6.50 33.59
CA LEU A 775 12.71 -6.09 33.91
C LEU A 775 12.46 -6.21 35.41
N HIS A 776 12.01 -5.13 36.05
CA HIS A 776 11.56 -5.14 37.43
C HIS A 776 10.11 -4.65 37.54
N LEU A 777 9.25 -5.45 38.14
CA LEU A 777 7.89 -5.09 38.54
C LEU A 777 7.83 -5.03 40.07
N PHE A 778 7.48 -3.86 40.61
CA PHE A 778 7.25 -3.62 42.03
C PHE A 778 5.82 -3.09 42.22
N ASN A 779 5.02 -3.78 43.04
CA ASN A 779 3.64 -3.41 43.37
C ASN A 779 2.73 -3.11 42.16
N SER A 780 2.99 -3.75 41.02
CA SER A 780 2.39 -3.36 39.72
C SER A 780 1.41 -4.44 39.23
N HIS A 781 0.41 -4.01 38.46
CA HIS A 781 -0.70 -4.88 38.03
C HIS A 781 -0.83 -4.86 36.50
N LEU A 782 -0.80 -6.04 35.88
CA LEU A 782 -0.89 -6.21 34.43
C LEU A 782 -2.16 -7.01 34.12
N TYR A 783 -3.08 -6.44 33.33
CA TYR A 783 -4.38 -7.04 33.03
C TYR A 783 -4.48 -7.42 31.55
N ASN A 784 -5.07 -8.60 31.31
CA ASN A 784 -5.30 -9.17 29.99
C ASN A 784 -4.02 -9.45 29.18
N LEU A 785 -2.91 -9.72 29.89
CA LEU A 785 -1.63 -10.12 29.31
C LEU A 785 -1.78 -11.42 28.52
N HIS A 786 -1.42 -11.49 27.23
CA HIS A 786 -1.24 -12.78 26.58
C HIS A 786 0.13 -13.34 26.96
N ASP A 787 1.23 -12.74 26.46
CA ASP A 787 2.59 -13.16 26.83
C ASP A 787 3.44 -12.02 27.38
N MET A 788 4.18 -12.23 28.47
CA MET A 788 5.20 -11.25 28.88
C MET A 788 6.38 -11.22 27.89
N PHE A 789 6.69 -12.34 27.26
CA PHE A 789 7.74 -12.45 26.24
C PHE A 789 7.30 -13.42 25.15
N HIS A 790 7.25 -12.95 23.91
CA HIS A 790 7.04 -13.74 22.69
C HIS A 790 8.16 -13.40 21.70
N TYR A 791 9.07 -14.33 21.39
CA TYR A 791 10.21 -13.97 20.53
C TYR A 791 10.87 -15.09 19.72
N THR A 792 11.47 -14.67 18.60
CA THR A 792 12.41 -15.47 17.79
C THR A 792 13.80 -14.83 17.88
N SER A 793 14.83 -15.58 18.30
CA SER A 793 16.15 -14.98 18.58
C SER A 793 17.35 -15.90 18.34
N THR A 794 18.52 -15.36 17.93
CA THR A 794 19.75 -16.18 18.01
C THR A 794 20.26 -16.26 19.45
N THR A 795 20.32 -15.15 20.18
CA THR A 795 20.75 -15.16 21.60
C THR A 795 19.90 -14.22 22.47
N THR A 796 19.28 -14.76 23.52
CA THR A 796 18.49 -13.96 24.48
C THR A 796 18.99 -14.13 25.91
N LYS A 797 19.05 -13.01 26.65
CA LYS A 797 19.21 -12.99 28.11
C LYS A 797 18.06 -12.19 28.74
N VAL A 798 17.28 -12.84 29.59
CA VAL A 798 16.23 -12.19 30.40
C VAL A 798 16.62 -12.27 31.87
N LEU A 799 16.54 -11.13 32.56
CA LEU A 799 16.53 -11.03 34.02
C LEU A 799 15.22 -10.34 34.42
N LEU A 800 14.34 -11.06 35.11
CA LEU A 800 13.01 -10.59 35.50
C LEU A 800 12.83 -10.74 37.01
N HIS A 801 12.46 -9.64 37.67
CA HIS A 801 12.04 -9.64 39.06
C HIS A 801 10.57 -9.18 39.19
N LEU A 802 9.78 -9.98 39.87
CA LEU A 802 8.38 -9.72 40.24
C LEU A 802 8.28 -9.62 41.77
N PHE A 803 7.93 -8.45 42.28
CA PHE A 803 7.75 -8.18 43.71
C PHE A 803 6.36 -7.60 43.96
N ASN A 804 5.57 -8.26 44.83
CA ASN A 804 4.23 -7.83 45.25
C ASN A 804 3.29 -7.48 44.08
N SER A 805 3.43 -8.17 42.95
CA SER A 805 2.81 -7.79 41.67
C SER A 805 1.78 -8.83 41.22
N HIS A 806 0.80 -8.40 40.44
CA HIS A 806 -0.33 -9.25 40.02
C HIS A 806 -0.46 -9.24 38.49
N LEU A 807 -0.64 -10.42 37.90
CA LEU A 807 -0.75 -10.58 36.45
C LEU A 807 -1.97 -11.42 36.11
N TYR A 808 -2.90 -10.84 35.36
CA TYR A 808 -4.23 -11.40 35.11
C TYR A 808 -4.42 -11.80 33.65
N ASN A 809 -5.02 -12.97 33.45
CA ASN A 809 -5.32 -13.59 32.16
C ASN A 809 -4.08 -13.96 31.32
N LEU A 810 -2.90 -14.01 31.96
CA LEU A 810 -1.61 -14.43 31.41
C LEU A 810 -1.73 -15.79 30.69
N HIS A 811 -1.27 -15.91 29.44
CA HIS A 811 -1.16 -17.19 28.73
C HIS A 811 0.24 -17.80 28.90
N HIS A 812 1.30 -17.18 28.37
CA HIS A 812 2.68 -17.63 28.64
C HIS A 812 3.51 -16.58 29.40
N MET A 813 4.20 -16.99 30.46
CA MET A 813 5.17 -16.10 31.11
C MET A 813 6.39 -15.84 30.21
N ILE A 814 6.87 -16.86 29.47
CA ILE A 814 7.85 -16.70 28.37
C ILE A 814 7.58 -17.76 27.28
N HIS A 815 7.24 -17.31 26.07
CA HIS A 815 7.17 -18.11 24.85
C HIS A 815 8.34 -17.73 23.89
N TYR A 816 9.10 -18.71 23.37
CA TYR A 816 10.16 -18.41 22.39
C TYR A 816 10.66 -19.56 21.50
N THR A 817 11.22 -19.17 20.35
CA THR A 817 12.13 -19.99 19.54
C THR A 817 13.53 -19.36 19.55
N SER A 818 14.59 -20.12 19.91
CA SER A 818 15.94 -19.53 20.07
C SER A 818 17.10 -20.48 19.84
N THR A 819 18.26 -19.98 19.37
CA THR A 819 19.48 -20.81 19.43
C THR A 819 20.03 -20.89 20.85
N THR A 820 20.16 -19.78 21.58
CA THR A 820 20.64 -19.78 22.97
C THR A 820 19.84 -18.83 23.87
N THR A 821 19.27 -19.36 24.95
CA THR A 821 18.52 -18.56 25.93
C THR A 821 19.04 -18.74 27.35
N LYS A 822 19.15 -17.63 28.08
CA LYS A 822 19.42 -17.61 29.53
C LYS A 822 18.36 -16.77 30.24
N VAL A 823 17.61 -17.38 31.14
CA VAL A 823 16.61 -16.68 31.97
C VAL A 823 17.00 -16.79 33.44
N LEU A 824 16.94 -15.66 34.14
CA LEU A 824 16.88 -15.58 35.60
C LEU A 824 15.56 -14.91 35.96
N LEU A 825 14.68 -15.64 36.66
CA LEU A 825 13.34 -15.21 37.04
C LEU A 825 13.18 -15.33 38.56
N HIS A 826 12.84 -14.21 39.20
CA HIS A 826 12.45 -14.17 40.60
C HIS A 826 11.00 -13.72 40.76
N VAL A 827 10.21 -14.47 41.51
CA VAL A 827 8.81 -14.18 41.83
C VAL A 827 8.65 -14.19 43.36
N PHE A 828 8.31 -13.03 43.92
CA PHE A 828 8.20 -12.80 45.36
C PHE A 828 6.85 -12.16 45.71
N ASN A 829 6.12 -12.74 46.67
CA ASN A 829 4.83 -12.24 47.18
C ASN A 829 3.81 -11.89 46.05
N SER A 830 3.83 -12.61 44.92
CA SER A 830 3.14 -12.21 43.68
C SER A 830 2.06 -13.23 43.27
N HIS A 831 1.10 -12.80 42.46
CA HIS A 831 -0.02 -13.66 42.01
C HIS A 831 -0.11 -13.68 40.47
N LEU A 832 -0.13 -14.88 39.88
CA LEU A 832 -0.24 -15.10 38.44
C LEU A 832 -1.54 -15.86 38.14
N TYR A 833 -2.47 -15.25 37.40
CA TYR A 833 -3.81 -15.81 37.14
C TYR A 833 -4.02 -16.20 35.68
N LYS A 834 -4.56 -17.41 35.47
CA LYS A 834 -4.78 -18.10 34.18
C LYS A 834 -3.55 -18.50 33.38
N LEU A 835 -2.35 -18.30 33.92
CA LEU A 835 -1.07 -18.71 33.33
C LEU A 835 -1.17 -20.11 32.75
N HIS A 836 -1.07 -20.28 31.43
CA HIS A 836 -1.09 -21.59 30.77
C HIS A 836 0.27 -22.28 30.94
N ASP A 837 1.36 -21.67 30.42
CA ASP A 837 2.72 -22.15 30.65
C ASP A 837 3.64 -21.09 31.24
N MET A 838 4.41 -21.44 32.28
CA MET A 838 5.45 -20.53 32.78
C MET A 838 6.66 -20.43 31.84
N PHE A 839 6.90 -21.46 31.02
CA PHE A 839 7.90 -21.46 29.97
C PHE A 839 7.43 -22.37 28.82
N HIS A 840 7.16 -21.81 27.65
CA HIS A 840 6.92 -22.55 26.40
C HIS A 840 8.09 -22.28 25.44
N TYR A 841 8.84 -23.29 24.97
CA TYR A 841 9.95 -23.00 24.03
C TYR A 841 10.48 -24.14 23.15
N THR A 842 11.01 -23.71 22.00
CA THR A 842 11.91 -24.52 21.14
C THR A 842 13.32 -23.92 21.15
N SER A 843 14.35 -24.72 21.49
CA SER A 843 15.71 -24.18 21.70
C SER A 843 16.86 -25.12 21.35
N THR A 844 18.02 -24.59 20.92
CA THR A 844 19.24 -25.42 20.92
C THR A 844 19.86 -25.51 22.31
N THR A 845 20.03 -24.38 23.02
CA THR A 845 20.56 -24.38 24.40
C THR A 845 19.80 -23.43 25.32
N THR A 846 19.25 -23.97 26.40
CA THR A 846 18.52 -23.18 27.41
C THR A 846 19.09 -23.36 28.81
N LYS A 847 19.23 -22.24 29.54
CA LYS A 847 19.52 -22.22 30.98
C LYS A 847 18.49 -21.36 31.70
N VAL A 848 17.73 -21.95 32.62
CA VAL A 848 16.78 -21.25 33.48
C VAL A 848 17.20 -21.37 34.94
N LEU A 849 17.17 -20.23 35.64
CA LEU A 849 17.16 -20.16 37.09
C LEU A 849 15.85 -19.47 37.50
N LEU A 850 14.95 -20.22 38.14
CA LEU A 850 13.65 -19.75 38.59
C LEU A 850 13.56 -19.86 40.11
N HIS A 851 13.25 -18.75 40.77
CA HIS A 851 12.89 -18.70 42.19
C HIS A 851 11.44 -18.22 42.34
N VAL A 852 10.64 -18.95 43.12
CA VAL A 852 9.28 -18.58 43.51
C VAL A 852 9.16 -18.65 45.02
N PHE A 853 8.82 -17.53 45.65
CA PHE A 853 8.72 -17.35 47.09
C PHE A 853 7.38 -16.72 47.45
N ASN A 854 6.66 -17.28 48.44
CA ASN A 854 5.40 -16.73 48.97
C ASN A 854 4.35 -16.36 47.90
N SER A 855 4.32 -17.07 46.77
CA SER A 855 3.57 -16.64 45.59
C SER A 855 2.52 -17.68 45.18
N HIS A 856 1.48 -17.22 44.48
CA HIS A 856 0.36 -18.05 44.04
C HIS A 856 0.26 -18.05 42.51
N LEU A 857 0.16 -19.24 41.91
CA LEU A 857 0.04 -19.43 40.47
C LEU A 857 -1.25 -20.23 40.20
N TYR A 858 -2.17 -19.71 39.40
CA TYR A 858 -3.50 -20.27 39.19
C TYR A 858 -3.73 -20.70 37.73
N ASN A 859 -4.21 -21.94 37.54
CA ASN A 859 -4.54 -22.59 36.26
C ASN A 859 -3.34 -22.93 35.36
N LEU A 860 -2.21 -23.26 36.00
CA LEU A 860 -0.92 -23.55 35.38
C LEU A 860 -0.89 -24.89 34.63
N LEU A 861 -1.18 -24.94 33.32
CA LEU A 861 -1.05 -26.21 32.60
C LEU A 861 0.38 -26.77 32.71
N HIS A 862 1.42 -26.03 32.34
CA HIS A 862 2.80 -26.49 32.55
C HIS A 862 3.74 -25.45 33.18
N MET A 863 4.50 -25.84 34.21
CA MET A 863 5.59 -24.97 34.71
C MET A 863 6.78 -24.92 33.73
N PHE A 864 7.00 -25.98 32.95
CA PHE A 864 7.94 -25.99 31.82
C PHE A 864 7.41 -26.89 30.71
N HIS A 865 7.12 -26.34 29.54
CA HIS A 865 6.84 -27.08 28.31
C HIS A 865 7.91 -26.75 27.24
N TYR A 866 8.68 -27.73 26.77
CA TYR A 866 9.74 -27.44 25.78
C TYR A 866 10.23 -28.59 24.90
N THR A 867 10.74 -28.22 23.73
CA THR A 867 11.59 -29.05 22.86
C THR A 867 13.01 -28.45 22.82
N SER A 868 14.05 -29.23 23.15
CA SER A 868 15.41 -28.66 23.28
C SER A 868 16.55 -29.63 22.98
N THR A 869 17.67 -29.17 22.39
CA THR A 869 18.87 -30.03 22.35
C THR A 869 19.53 -30.12 23.73
N THR A 870 19.72 -28.99 24.44
CA THR A 870 20.30 -29.00 25.79
C THR A 870 19.58 -28.03 26.74
N THR A 871 19.04 -28.55 27.83
CA THR A 871 18.37 -27.75 28.87
C THR A 871 19.00 -27.94 30.24
N LYS A 872 19.20 -26.84 30.96
CA LYS A 872 19.54 -26.82 32.39
C LYS A 872 18.56 -25.96 33.15
N VAL A 873 17.85 -26.53 34.12
CA VAL A 873 16.93 -25.80 35.01
C VAL A 873 17.41 -25.93 36.45
N LEU A 874 17.44 -24.80 37.16
CA LEU A 874 17.46 -24.73 38.62
C LEU A 874 16.16 -24.04 39.06
N LEU A 875 15.31 -24.77 39.76
CA LEU A 875 14.01 -24.30 40.26
C LEU A 875 13.97 -24.38 41.78
N HIS A 876 13.60 -23.27 42.41
CA HIS A 876 13.30 -23.17 43.84
C HIS A 876 11.84 -22.73 44.03
N LEU A 877 11.04 -23.57 44.69
CA LEU A 877 9.70 -23.25 45.18
C LEU A 877 9.73 -23.21 46.71
N PHE A 878 9.40 -22.06 47.29
CA PHE A 878 9.37 -21.84 48.74
C PHE A 878 8.03 -21.23 49.16
N ASN A 879 7.34 -21.87 50.11
CA ASN A 879 6.10 -21.37 50.72
C ASN A 879 5.06 -20.87 49.70
N SER A 880 4.93 -21.57 48.57
CA SER A 880 4.17 -21.13 47.40
C SER A 880 3.08 -22.12 47.03
N HIS A 881 2.02 -21.64 46.36
CA HIS A 881 0.84 -22.44 46.02
C HIS A 881 0.62 -22.43 44.51
N LEU A 882 0.62 -23.62 43.89
CA LEU A 882 0.39 -23.79 42.46
C LEU A 882 -0.92 -24.56 42.31
N TYR A 883 -1.93 -23.92 41.71
CA TYR A 883 -3.29 -24.46 41.55
C TYR A 883 -3.55 -24.89 40.12
N ASN A 884 -4.23 -26.03 39.96
CA ASN A 884 -4.56 -26.59 38.65
C ASN A 884 -3.31 -26.80 37.79
N LEU A 885 -2.22 -27.26 38.45
CA LEU A 885 -0.99 -27.65 37.76
C LEU A 885 -1.26 -28.90 36.93
N HIS A 886 -0.84 -29.00 35.65
CA HIS A 886 -0.88 -30.31 34.96
C HIS A 886 0.49 -30.99 35.06
N ASP A 887 1.52 -30.49 34.35
CA ASP A 887 2.89 -31.01 34.48
C ASP A 887 3.85 -29.95 35.02
N MET A 888 4.66 -30.30 36.02
CA MET A 888 5.75 -29.39 36.43
C MET A 888 6.88 -29.33 35.38
N PHE A 889 7.04 -30.40 34.59
CA PHE A 889 7.94 -30.47 33.46
C PHE A 889 7.35 -31.39 32.38
N HIS A 890 6.93 -30.84 31.24
CA HIS A 890 6.60 -31.55 30.01
C HIS A 890 7.70 -31.29 28.96
N TYR A 891 8.47 -32.29 28.49
CA TYR A 891 9.52 -31.98 27.50
C TYR A 891 10.01 -33.12 26.59
N THR A 892 10.55 -32.70 25.45
CA THR A 892 11.31 -33.51 24.49
C THR A 892 12.74 -32.99 24.41
N SER A 893 13.76 -33.81 24.67
CA SER A 893 15.14 -33.31 24.81
C SER A 893 16.26 -34.27 24.38
N THR A 894 17.41 -33.76 23.91
CA THR A 894 18.61 -34.62 23.84
C THR A 894 19.33 -34.69 25.19
N THR A 895 19.53 -33.57 25.89
CA THR A 895 20.15 -33.57 27.22
C THR A 895 19.44 -32.61 28.18
N THR A 896 18.88 -33.14 29.27
CA THR A 896 18.25 -32.34 30.33
C THR A 896 18.93 -32.54 31.67
N LYS A 897 19.18 -31.44 32.39
CA LYS A 897 19.60 -31.43 33.79
C LYS A 897 18.67 -30.53 34.61
N VAL A 898 17.98 -31.11 35.59
CA VAL A 898 17.11 -30.37 36.51
C VAL A 898 17.63 -30.50 37.94
N LEU A 899 17.73 -29.38 38.64
CA LEU A 899 17.79 -29.31 40.09
C LEU A 899 16.52 -28.60 40.58
N LEU A 900 15.68 -29.31 41.31
CA LEU A 900 14.41 -28.81 41.84
C LEU A 900 14.41 -28.93 43.37
N HIS A 901 14.13 -27.82 44.04
CA HIS A 901 13.81 -27.78 45.46
C HIS A 901 12.38 -27.29 45.69
N VAL A 902 11.60 -28.02 46.47
CA VAL A 902 10.24 -27.67 46.90
C VAL A 902 10.20 -27.67 48.42
N PHE A 903 9.91 -26.53 49.03
CA PHE A 903 9.87 -26.32 50.48
C PHE A 903 8.55 -25.67 50.90
N ASN A 904 7.89 -26.21 51.94
CA ASN A 904 6.65 -25.66 52.53
C ASN A 904 5.55 -25.30 51.50
N SER A 905 5.50 -25.97 50.35
CA SER A 905 4.67 -25.56 49.21
C SER A 905 3.53 -26.54 48.96
N HIS A 906 2.46 -26.05 48.33
CA HIS A 906 1.27 -26.85 48.00
C HIS A 906 1.07 -26.88 46.48
N LEU A 907 1.03 -28.07 45.91
CA LEU A 907 0.83 -28.31 44.47
C LEU A 907 -0.53 -29.02 44.30
N TYR A 908 -1.52 -28.33 43.74
CA TYR A 908 -2.89 -28.85 43.59
C TYR A 908 -3.18 -29.27 42.15
N ASN A 909 -3.84 -30.42 42.01
CA ASN A 909 -4.29 -31.01 40.74
C ASN A 909 -3.17 -31.40 39.75
N LEU A 910 -1.91 -31.33 40.21
CA LEU A 910 -0.70 -31.79 39.53
C LEU A 910 -0.88 -33.20 38.99
N LEU A 911 -0.77 -33.43 37.69
CA LEU A 911 -0.81 -34.78 37.09
C LEU A 911 0.59 -35.42 37.06
N HIS A 912 1.60 -34.72 36.51
CA HIS A 912 2.97 -35.23 36.46
C HIS A 912 4.03 -34.27 37.00
N MET A 913 4.79 -34.66 38.02
CA MET A 913 5.95 -33.84 38.43
C MET A 913 7.08 -33.85 37.39
N PHE A 914 7.21 -34.92 36.61
CA PHE A 914 8.03 -34.97 35.40
C PHE A 914 7.36 -35.86 34.35
N HIS A 915 7.10 -35.31 33.18
CA HIS A 915 6.67 -36.05 31.98
C HIS A 915 7.62 -35.74 30.81
N TYR A 916 8.35 -36.73 30.28
CA TYR A 916 9.33 -36.43 29.21
C TYR A 916 9.73 -37.58 28.28
N THR A 917 10.12 -37.20 27.07
CA THR A 917 10.96 -37.99 26.17
C THR A 917 12.39 -37.41 26.19
N SER A 918 13.44 -38.23 26.31
CA SER A 918 14.82 -37.71 26.38
C SER A 918 15.91 -38.69 25.97
N THR A 919 16.99 -38.24 25.30
CA THR A 919 18.16 -39.14 25.15
C THR A 919 18.90 -39.27 26.48
N THR A 920 19.15 -38.18 27.20
CA THR A 920 19.81 -38.21 28.52
C THR A 920 19.18 -37.24 29.53
N THR A 921 18.73 -37.75 30.66
CA THR A 921 18.15 -36.93 31.75
C THR A 921 18.88 -37.15 33.07
N LYS A 922 19.15 -36.04 33.78
CA LYS A 922 19.63 -36.04 35.17
C LYS A 922 18.73 -35.14 36.02
N VAL A 923 18.07 -35.71 37.02
CA VAL A 923 17.23 -34.96 37.97
C VAL A 923 17.79 -35.10 39.38
N LEU A 924 17.93 -33.98 40.07
CA LEU A 924 18.06 -33.90 41.52
C LEU A 924 16.82 -33.17 42.06
N LEU A 925 15.99 -33.89 42.79
CA LEU A 925 14.73 -33.39 43.36
C LEU A 925 14.77 -33.50 44.89
N HIS A 926 14.58 -32.38 45.57
CA HIS A 926 14.31 -32.36 47.00
C HIS A 926 12.92 -31.79 47.29
N VAL A 927 12.12 -32.51 48.07
CA VAL A 927 10.79 -32.09 48.51
C VAL A 927 10.75 -32.17 50.04
N PHE A 928 10.52 -31.03 50.69
CA PHE A 928 10.52 -30.86 52.13
C PHE A 928 9.21 -30.25 52.61
N ASN A 929 8.56 -30.90 53.59
CA ASN A 929 7.39 -30.38 54.31
C ASN A 929 6.30 -29.81 53.38
N SER A 930 6.06 -30.48 52.24
CA SER A 930 5.22 -29.98 51.15
C SER A 930 4.09 -30.98 50.83
N HIS A 931 3.00 -30.48 50.26
CA HIS A 931 1.81 -31.27 49.93
C HIS A 931 1.57 -31.28 48.41
N LEU A 932 1.40 -32.46 47.84
CA LEU A 932 1.19 -32.68 46.42
C LEU A 932 -0.12 -33.45 46.23
N TYR A 933 -1.14 -32.79 45.69
CA TYR A 933 -2.49 -33.33 45.57
C TYR A 933 -2.80 -33.76 44.14
N ASN A 934 -3.39 -34.95 43.99
CA ASN A 934 -3.83 -35.56 42.72
C ASN A 934 -2.69 -35.96 41.74
N LEU A 935 -1.49 -36.16 42.28
CA LEU A 935 -0.25 -36.50 41.56
C LEU A 935 -0.31 -37.89 40.92
N LEU A 936 -0.82 -38.02 39.69
CA LEU A 936 -0.90 -39.33 39.02
C LEU A 936 0.46 -40.02 38.88
N HIS A 937 1.50 -39.31 38.42
CA HIS A 937 2.87 -39.84 38.47
C HIS A 937 3.93 -38.82 38.90
N MET A 938 4.84 -39.21 39.80
CA MET A 938 5.98 -38.33 40.14
C MET A 938 7.05 -38.31 39.03
N PHE A 939 7.20 -39.42 38.30
CA PHE A 939 8.01 -39.51 37.08
C PHE A 939 7.32 -40.38 36.03
N HIS A 940 6.94 -39.80 34.89
CA HIS A 940 6.47 -40.47 33.67
C HIS A 940 7.49 -40.23 32.54
N TYR A 941 8.20 -41.24 32.03
CA TYR A 941 9.18 -40.96 30.96
C TYR A 941 9.59 -42.10 30.02
N THR A 942 10.00 -41.71 28.82
CA THR A 942 10.74 -42.53 27.84
C THR A 942 12.14 -41.97 27.65
N SER A 943 13.20 -42.75 27.89
CA SER A 943 14.58 -42.20 27.81
C SER A 943 15.68 -43.20 27.50
N THR A 944 16.73 -42.82 26.75
CA THR A 944 17.88 -43.74 26.61
C THR A 944 18.66 -43.87 27.92
N THR A 945 18.98 -42.76 28.61
CA THR A 945 19.68 -42.82 29.91
C THR A 945 19.09 -41.84 30.92
N THR A 946 18.63 -42.35 32.07
CA THR A 946 18.09 -41.53 33.16
C THR A 946 18.85 -41.75 34.47
N LYS A 947 19.15 -40.65 35.17
CA LYS A 947 19.65 -40.66 36.55
C LYS A 947 18.80 -39.75 37.42
N VAL A 948 18.12 -40.30 38.43
CA VAL A 948 17.32 -39.55 39.40
C VAL A 948 17.92 -39.71 40.79
N LEU A 949 18.08 -38.59 41.49
CA LEU A 949 18.25 -38.52 42.93
C LEU A 949 17.04 -37.77 43.51
N LEU A 950 16.22 -38.46 44.31
CA LEU A 950 15.01 -37.93 44.93
C LEU A 950 15.10 -38.04 46.45
N HIS A 951 14.91 -36.92 47.14
CA HIS A 951 14.73 -36.87 48.58
C HIS A 951 13.33 -36.33 48.94
N LEU A 952 12.59 -37.09 49.74
CA LEU A 952 11.28 -36.75 50.30
C LEU A 952 11.38 -36.70 51.83
N PHE A 953 11.15 -35.51 52.41
CA PHE A 953 11.20 -35.29 53.85
C PHE A 953 9.88 -34.68 54.35
N LYS A 954 9.24 -35.29 55.35
CA LYS A 954 8.00 -34.79 55.99
C LYS A 954 6.88 -34.38 55.02
N SER A 955 6.81 -34.99 53.83
CA SER A 955 5.94 -34.54 52.75
C SER A 955 4.79 -35.50 52.51
N HIS A 956 3.67 -34.97 51.99
CA HIS A 956 2.44 -35.72 51.78
C HIS A 956 2.06 -35.72 50.30
N LEU A 957 2.00 -36.91 49.69
CA LEU A 957 1.64 -37.08 48.28
C LEU A 957 0.31 -37.84 48.22
N TYR A 958 -0.72 -37.23 47.63
CA TYR A 958 -2.09 -37.76 47.60
C TYR A 958 -2.46 -38.22 46.19
N ASN A 959 -3.15 -39.36 46.10
CA ASN A 959 -3.65 -39.96 44.85
C ASN A 959 -2.53 -40.33 43.86
N LEU A 960 -1.46 -40.96 44.37
CA LEU A 960 -0.24 -41.26 43.61
C LEU A 960 -0.28 -42.60 42.87
N LEU A 961 -0.74 -42.64 41.62
CA LEU A 961 -0.78 -43.92 40.89
C LEU A 961 0.62 -44.56 40.74
N HIS A 962 1.65 -43.80 40.35
CA HIS A 962 3.03 -44.31 40.36
C HIS A 962 4.08 -43.26 40.79
N MET A 963 4.98 -43.56 41.73
CA MET A 963 6.13 -42.66 41.94
C MET A 963 7.10 -42.69 40.75
N PHE A 964 7.29 -43.85 40.12
CA PHE A 964 8.02 -43.99 38.86
C PHE A 964 7.23 -44.85 37.87
N HIS A 965 7.05 -44.36 36.64
CA HIS A 965 6.50 -45.07 35.49
C HIS A 965 7.37 -44.76 34.27
N TYR A 966 8.16 -45.73 33.76
CA TYR A 966 9.09 -45.42 32.67
C TYR A 966 9.48 -46.56 31.74
N THR A 967 9.91 -46.18 30.53
CA THR A 967 10.57 -47.06 29.55
C THR A 967 11.97 -46.53 29.25
N SER A 968 13.02 -47.34 29.41
CA SER A 968 14.40 -46.84 29.25
C SER A 968 15.44 -47.88 28.78
N THR A 969 16.57 -47.44 28.20
CA THR A 969 17.70 -48.36 28.04
C THR A 969 18.49 -48.50 29.35
N THR A 970 18.80 -47.39 30.03
CA THR A 970 19.56 -47.42 31.30
C THR A 970 19.00 -46.44 32.34
N THR A 971 18.53 -46.95 33.48
CA THR A 971 18.05 -46.12 34.59
C THR A 971 18.89 -46.33 35.86
N LYS A 972 19.22 -45.22 36.54
CA LYS A 972 19.70 -45.22 37.93
C LYS A 972 18.80 -44.35 38.80
N VAL A 973 18.20 -44.93 39.84
CA VAL A 973 17.43 -44.20 40.85
C VAL A 973 18.13 -44.32 42.21
N LEU A 974 18.32 -43.19 42.87
CA LEU A 974 18.59 -43.11 44.30
C LEU A 974 17.42 -42.35 44.94
N LEU A 975 16.71 -43.00 45.86
CA LEU A 975 15.46 -42.51 46.44
C LEU A 975 15.52 -42.63 47.97
N HIS A 976 15.29 -41.51 48.66
CA HIS A 976 15.16 -41.48 50.11
C HIS A 976 13.80 -40.90 50.52
N LEU A 977 13.03 -41.66 51.32
CA LEU A 977 11.82 -41.21 52.01
C LEU A 977 12.10 -41.14 53.51
N PHE A 978 11.79 -39.99 54.13
CA PHE A 978 11.92 -39.75 55.56
C PHE A 978 10.65 -39.09 56.10
N ASN A 979 10.02 -39.72 57.09
CA ASN A 979 8.83 -39.21 57.79
C ASN A 979 7.68 -38.76 56.85
N SER A 980 7.56 -39.38 55.66
CA SER A 980 6.63 -38.93 54.60
C SER A 980 5.43 -39.88 54.46
N HIS A 981 4.32 -39.36 53.95
CA HIS A 981 3.08 -40.11 53.76
C HIS A 981 2.69 -40.10 52.28
N LEU A 982 2.35 -41.26 51.74
CA LEU A 982 1.93 -41.40 50.35
C LEU A 982 0.63 -42.20 50.28
N TYR A 983 -0.41 -41.56 49.76
CA TYR A 983 -1.79 -42.06 49.78
C TYR A 983 -2.23 -42.52 48.40
N ASN A 984 -2.99 -43.61 48.35
CA ASN A 984 -3.48 -44.22 47.11
C ASN A 984 -2.34 -44.58 46.15
N LEU A 985 -1.24 -45.10 46.73
CA LEU A 985 0.02 -45.35 46.04
C LEU A 985 0.00 -46.65 45.23
N HIS A 986 -0.65 -46.70 44.07
CA HIS A 986 -0.82 -48.00 43.38
C HIS A 986 0.52 -48.71 43.11
N HIS A 987 1.57 -47.97 42.74
CA HIS A 987 2.91 -48.50 42.51
C HIS A 987 4.02 -47.58 43.02
N MET A 988 5.03 -48.11 43.72
CA MET A 988 6.24 -47.31 44.00
C MET A 988 7.14 -47.19 42.75
N ILE A 989 7.51 -48.29 42.09
CA ILE A 989 8.32 -48.24 40.85
C ILE A 989 7.80 -49.22 39.79
N HIS A 990 7.23 -48.69 38.70
CA HIS A 990 6.77 -49.41 37.50
C HIS A 990 7.70 -49.12 36.29
N TYR A 991 8.23 -50.13 35.58
CA TYR A 991 9.06 -49.87 34.40
C TYR A 991 9.28 -51.02 33.41
N THR A 992 9.65 -50.66 32.18
CA THR A 992 10.30 -51.55 31.21
C THR A 992 11.71 -51.01 30.90
N SER A 993 12.78 -51.79 31.12
CA SER A 993 14.15 -51.26 30.91
C SER A 993 15.19 -52.30 30.56
N THR A 994 16.18 -52.00 29.71
CA THR A 994 17.28 -52.97 29.49
C THR A 994 18.12 -53.13 30.76
N THR A 995 18.54 -52.03 31.40
CA THR A 995 19.30 -52.07 32.66
C THR A 995 18.79 -51.06 33.69
N THR A 996 18.49 -51.53 34.91
CA THR A 996 18.03 -50.68 36.00
C THR A 996 18.85 -50.92 37.27
N LYS A 997 19.25 -49.83 37.94
CA LYS A 997 19.84 -49.85 39.28
C LYS A 997 19.05 -48.94 40.22
N VAL A 998 18.49 -49.49 41.29
CA VAL A 998 17.75 -48.74 42.31
C VAL A 998 18.45 -48.89 43.66
N LEU A 999 18.64 -47.76 44.35
CA LEU A 999 18.89 -47.71 45.79
C LEU A 999 17.73 -46.94 46.43
N LEU A 1000 16.97 -47.62 47.28
CA LEU A 1000 15.76 -47.10 47.94
C LEU A 1000 15.93 -47.20 49.45
N HIS A 1001 15.82 -46.07 50.14
CA HIS A 1001 15.69 -46.00 51.59
C HIS A 1001 14.34 -45.43 51.99
N VAL A 1002 13.63 -46.09 52.91
CA VAL A 1002 12.35 -45.65 53.46
C VAL A 1002 12.45 -45.66 54.99
N PHE A 1003 12.30 -44.50 55.62
CA PHE A 1003 12.43 -44.30 57.07
C PHE A 1003 11.17 -43.62 57.64
N ASN A 1004 10.62 -44.16 58.74
CA ASN A 1004 9.48 -43.59 59.49
C ASN A 1004 8.27 -43.16 58.61
N SER A 1005 8.07 -43.81 57.46
CA SER A 1005 7.14 -43.35 56.42
C SER A 1005 5.93 -44.29 56.31
N HIS A 1006 4.81 -43.78 55.79
CA HIS A 1006 3.58 -44.56 55.63
C HIS A 1006 3.17 -44.57 54.15
N LEU A 1007 3.11 -45.76 53.54
CA LEU A 1007 2.65 -45.96 52.16
C LEU A 1007 1.30 -46.67 52.20
N TYR A 1008 0.24 -45.99 51.75
CA TYR A 1008 -1.14 -46.50 51.80
C TYR A 1008 -1.60 -46.96 50.40
N ASN A 1009 -2.28 -48.11 50.35
CA ASN A 1009 -2.84 -48.71 49.13
C ASN A 1009 -1.78 -49.11 48.11
N LEU A 1010 -0.69 -49.72 48.58
CA LEU A 1010 0.52 -50.04 47.81
C LEU A 1010 0.46 -51.38 47.06
N LEU A 1011 -0.29 -51.50 45.97
CA LEU A 1011 -0.44 -52.79 45.27
C LEU A 1011 0.93 -53.44 44.93
N HIS A 1012 1.87 -52.65 44.40
CA HIS A 1012 3.22 -53.13 44.08
C HIS A 1012 4.34 -52.15 44.48
N MET A 1013 5.32 -52.59 45.28
CA MET A 1013 6.52 -51.77 45.50
C MET A 1013 7.44 -51.75 44.27
N PHE A 1014 7.62 -52.88 43.60
CA PHE A 1014 8.30 -52.97 42.30
C PHE A 1014 7.46 -53.77 41.31
N HIS A 1015 7.17 -53.20 40.14
CA HIS A 1015 6.54 -53.89 39.00
C HIS A 1015 7.40 -53.67 37.74
N TYR A 1016 8.01 -54.69 37.13
CA TYR A 1016 8.89 -54.43 35.98
C TYR A 1016 9.15 -55.55 34.99
N THR A 1017 9.52 -55.15 33.78
CA THR A 1017 10.11 -55.98 32.73
C THR A 1017 11.55 -55.52 32.44
N SER A 1018 12.55 -56.41 32.51
CA SER A 1018 13.95 -56.01 32.29
C SER A 1018 14.89 -57.09 31.74
N THR A 1019 16.11 -56.71 31.37
CA THR A 1019 17.21 -57.67 31.15
C THR A 1019 18.17 -57.71 32.35
N THR A 1020 18.50 -56.57 32.96
CA THR A 1020 19.33 -56.56 34.18
C THR A 1020 18.81 -55.58 35.23
N THR A 1021 18.32 -56.09 36.34
CA THR A 1021 17.90 -55.29 37.49
C THR A 1021 18.80 -55.52 38.69
N LYS A 1022 19.22 -54.43 39.36
CA LYS A 1022 19.87 -54.46 40.67
C LYS A 1022 19.13 -53.53 41.63
N VAL A 1023 18.58 -54.06 42.71
CA VAL A 1023 17.89 -53.29 43.77
C VAL A 1023 18.63 -53.47 45.08
N LEU A 1024 18.89 -52.36 45.77
CA LEU A 1024 19.19 -52.32 47.19
C LEU A 1024 18.07 -51.54 47.88
N LEU A 1025 17.33 -52.21 48.76
CA LEU A 1025 16.17 -51.66 49.46
C LEU A 1025 16.40 -51.76 50.98
N HIS A 1026 16.31 -50.63 51.66
CA HIS A 1026 16.23 -50.57 53.12
C HIS A 1026 14.91 -49.94 53.54
N VAL A 1027 14.15 -50.61 54.42
CA VAL A 1027 12.95 -50.06 55.07
C VAL A 1027 13.15 -50.10 56.59
N PHE A 1028 12.97 -48.96 57.24
CA PHE A 1028 13.16 -48.76 58.67
C PHE A 1028 11.92 -48.14 59.29
N ASN A 1029 11.36 -48.78 60.33
CA ASN A 1029 10.28 -48.26 61.17
C ASN A 1029 9.11 -47.65 60.37
N SER A 1030 8.76 -48.26 59.24
CA SER A 1030 7.80 -47.74 58.25
C SER A 1030 6.64 -48.71 58.07
N HIS A 1031 5.49 -48.18 57.64
CA HIS A 1031 4.25 -48.93 57.49
C HIS A 1031 3.81 -48.98 56.02
N LEU A 1032 3.50 -50.17 55.54
CA LEU A 1032 3.18 -50.47 54.14
C LEU A 1032 1.81 -51.16 54.10
N TYR A 1033 0.76 -50.44 53.73
CA TYR A 1033 -0.63 -50.92 53.81
C TYR A 1033 -1.16 -51.39 52.45
N ASN A 1034 -1.90 -52.51 52.46
CA ASN A 1034 -2.50 -53.14 51.28
C ASN A 1034 -1.44 -53.51 50.23
N LEU A 1035 -0.34 -54.13 50.70
CA LEU A 1035 0.84 -54.44 49.91
C LEU A 1035 0.74 -55.77 49.18
N LEU A 1036 -0.04 -55.86 48.08
CA LEU A 1036 -0.25 -57.15 47.41
C LEU A 1036 1.06 -57.86 47.06
N HIS A 1037 2.04 -57.16 46.46
CA HIS A 1037 3.40 -57.69 46.30
C HIS A 1037 4.51 -56.66 46.54
N MET A 1038 5.60 -57.05 47.19
CA MET A 1038 6.80 -56.20 47.22
C MET A 1038 7.54 -56.21 45.88
N PHE A 1039 7.67 -57.38 45.23
CA PHE A 1039 8.29 -57.49 43.90
C PHE A 1039 7.42 -58.33 42.95
N HIS A 1040 7.00 -57.71 41.85
CA HIS A 1040 6.32 -58.34 40.71
C HIS A 1040 7.15 -58.12 39.44
N TYR A 1041 7.75 -59.14 38.80
CA TYR A 1041 8.62 -58.86 37.63
C TYR A 1041 8.86 -59.99 36.63
N THR A 1042 9.20 -59.59 35.41
CA THR A 1042 9.79 -60.42 34.35
C THR A 1042 11.22 -59.93 34.08
N SER A 1043 12.27 -60.75 34.27
CA SER A 1043 13.65 -60.28 34.07
C SER A 1043 14.63 -61.38 33.71
N THR A 1044 15.56 -61.18 32.75
CA THR A 1044 16.60 -62.21 32.52
C THR A 1044 17.59 -62.28 33.69
N THR A 1045 17.99 -61.16 34.28
CA THR A 1045 18.86 -61.15 35.46
C THR A 1045 18.37 -60.17 36.54
N THR A 1046 18.16 -60.65 37.77
CA THR A 1046 17.76 -59.82 38.92
C THR A 1046 18.64 -60.08 40.13
N LYS A 1047 19.13 -59.01 40.75
CA LYS A 1047 19.80 -59.05 42.06
C LYS A 1047 19.11 -58.10 43.04
N VAL A 1048 18.63 -58.61 44.16
CA VAL A 1048 17.99 -57.84 45.23
C VAL A 1048 18.76 -58.04 46.54
N LEU A 1049 19.07 -56.95 47.23
CA LEU A 1049 19.45 -56.96 48.64
C LEU A 1049 18.41 -56.14 49.40
N LEU A 1050 17.75 -56.78 50.36
CA LEU A 1050 16.60 -56.24 51.09
C LEU A 1050 16.83 -56.31 52.59
N HIS A 1051 16.80 -55.15 53.25
CA HIS A 1051 16.82 -55.05 54.71
C HIS A 1051 15.50 -54.44 55.22
N LEU A 1052 14.82 -55.14 56.14
CA LEU A 1052 13.58 -54.68 56.79
C LEU A 1052 13.79 -54.62 58.31
N PHE A 1053 13.79 -53.40 58.86
CA PHE A 1053 13.99 -53.14 60.29
C PHE A 1053 12.73 -52.53 60.91
N LYS A 1054 12.18 -53.12 61.98
CA LYS A 1054 11.03 -52.62 62.75
C LYS A 1054 9.83 -52.14 61.91
N SER A 1055 9.65 -52.69 60.71
CA SER A 1055 8.68 -52.21 59.73
C SER A 1055 7.46 -53.13 59.69
N HIS A 1056 6.31 -52.58 59.30
CA HIS A 1056 5.04 -53.30 59.22
C HIS A 1056 4.57 -53.38 57.78
N LEU A 1057 4.32 -54.59 57.30
CA LEU A 1057 3.69 -54.87 56.01
C LEU A 1057 2.31 -55.45 56.30
N TYR A 1058 1.25 -54.80 55.84
CA TYR A 1058 -0.13 -55.24 56.01
C TYR A 1058 -0.71 -55.70 54.69
N ASN A 1059 -1.57 -56.71 54.75
CA ASN A 1059 -2.36 -57.21 53.63
C ASN A 1059 -1.47 -57.63 52.42
N LEU A 1060 -0.45 -58.44 52.73
CA LEU A 1060 0.54 -58.97 51.78
C LEU A 1060 0.11 -60.32 51.19
N LEU A 1061 0.07 -60.45 49.86
CA LEU A 1061 -0.14 -61.76 49.23
C LEU A 1061 1.21 -62.49 49.09
N HIS A 1062 2.15 -61.93 48.33
CA HIS A 1062 3.46 -62.55 48.10
C HIS A 1062 4.59 -61.51 48.12
N MET A 1063 5.67 -61.77 48.87
CA MET A 1063 6.83 -60.87 48.88
C MET A 1063 7.53 -60.78 47.51
N PHE A 1064 7.55 -61.89 46.75
CA PHE A 1064 8.11 -61.98 45.40
C PHE A 1064 7.21 -62.86 44.51
N HIS A 1065 6.77 -62.33 43.37
CA HIS A 1065 6.13 -63.07 42.27
C HIS A 1065 6.85 -62.70 40.96
N TYR A 1066 7.47 -63.65 40.28
CA TYR A 1066 8.33 -63.31 39.15
C TYR A 1066 8.61 -64.45 38.17
N THR A 1067 8.97 -64.07 36.94
CA THR A 1067 9.59 -64.93 35.94
C THR A 1067 11.01 -64.44 35.70
N SER A 1068 12.01 -65.33 35.79
CA SER A 1068 13.41 -64.96 35.58
C SER A 1068 14.30 -66.14 35.20
N THR A 1069 15.34 -65.90 34.39
CA THR A 1069 16.37 -66.92 34.12
C THR A 1069 17.45 -66.94 35.19
N THR A 1070 17.75 -65.82 35.86
CA THR A 1070 18.65 -65.77 37.02
C THR A 1070 18.24 -64.72 38.07
N THR A 1071 17.78 -65.19 39.22
CA THR A 1071 17.49 -64.34 40.40
C THR A 1071 18.46 -64.63 41.54
N LYS A 1072 18.99 -63.58 42.18
CA LYS A 1072 19.67 -63.68 43.49
C LYS A 1072 19.07 -62.66 44.45
N VAL A 1073 18.44 -63.15 45.52
CA VAL A 1073 17.92 -62.33 46.62
C VAL A 1073 18.75 -62.61 47.88
N LEU A 1074 19.10 -61.57 48.61
CA LEU A 1074 19.55 -61.65 50.00
C LEU A 1074 18.62 -60.79 50.87
N LEU A 1075 18.11 -61.39 51.94
CA LEU A 1075 17.05 -60.85 52.79
C LEU A 1075 17.53 -60.81 54.24
N HIS A 1076 17.49 -59.63 54.87
CA HIS A 1076 17.71 -59.49 56.30
C HIS A 1076 16.48 -58.88 56.97
N LEU A 1077 15.88 -59.62 57.93
CA LEU A 1077 14.69 -59.23 58.66
C LEU A 1077 15.04 -58.99 60.13
N PHE A 1078 14.74 -57.80 60.64
CA PHE A 1078 15.03 -57.40 62.02
C PHE A 1078 13.76 -56.85 62.68
N ASN A 1079 13.09 -57.67 63.50
CA ASN A 1079 11.91 -57.29 64.29
C ASN A 1079 10.81 -56.60 63.45
N SER A 1080 10.58 -57.05 62.22
CA SER A 1080 9.55 -56.51 61.32
C SER A 1080 8.34 -57.45 61.28
N HIS A 1081 7.14 -56.89 61.17
CA HIS A 1081 5.88 -57.62 61.19
C HIS A 1081 5.24 -57.69 59.80
N PHE A 1082 4.60 -58.81 59.51
CA PHE A 1082 3.99 -59.13 58.23
C PHE A 1082 2.58 -59.68 58.49
N SER A 1083 1.56 -59.00 57.99
CA SER A 1083 0.19 -59.52 57.88
C SER A 1083 -0.01 -59.95 56.42
N PHE A 1084 -0.35 -61.22 56.23
CA PHE A 1084 -0.68 -61.79 54.94
C PHE A 1084 -2.20 -61.87 54.75
N ILE A 1085 -2.65 -62.04 53.50
CA ILE A 1085 -4.03 -62.42 53.12
C ILE A 1085 -4.02 -63.87 52.65
#